data_AF-A0A7J5ZQ98-F1
#
_entry.id   AF-A0A7J5ZQ98-F1
#
_cell.length_a   1.000
_cell.length_b   1.000
_cell.length_c   1.000
_cell.angle_alpha   90.00
_cell.angle_beta   90.00
_cell.angle_gamma   90.00
#
_symmetry.space_group_name_H-M   'P 1'
#
loop_
_entity.id
_entity.type
_entity.pdbx_description
1 polymer ?
#
loop_
_entity_poly.entity_id
_entity_poly.type
_entity_poly.pdbx_seq_one_letter_code
_entity_poly.pdbx_strand_id
1 'polypeptide(L)'
;MAERVAARLAAQERQIEALGEEISRLRDALSGGCFSAELASGSELEDLRGENEKLRYRLVHLQRALRAELELETQGQAGARTGRESKSNAVHKKHETSARETQKVNALQKSTELTKPPEVQNSTEKSKKKEKPKGPGGLGEPKPWPGYVSERLELYERLKKESDCNLAKQAAKSKPISVQLPDGQKVEARSWVTTPYQLACGVSQGLADNCVIARVDDELWDLDRPLENDCSLKLLRFDDEDAQAVYWHSSAHILGEAMERFYGGCLCYGPPIENGFYYDMFLDGQKGVSSTEFGDLETLCKGIMKDKQPFERLEICKETLLEMFKYNKFKCRILNEKVTTPTTTVYRCGPLIDLCRGPHVRHTGKIKALKIYKNSSTYWEGRSDMETLQRVYGISFPDTKMLKEWERFQEEAKNRDHRKIGKDQELFFFHDLSPGSCFFLPRGAYIYNTLTEFIREEYWRRGFQEVASPNIYNSKLWETSGHWQHYSENMFSFPVEQDIFALKPMNCPGHCLMFCHRPRSWRELPLRLADFGVLHRNELSGTLTGLTRVRRFQQDDAHIFCTMEQIESEMKGCLDFLRCVYDVFGFSFQLHLSTRPEKFLGDIAVWDQAEKQLENSLNEFGEPWKLNPGDGAFYGPKIDIKIKDAIGRYHQCATIQLDFQLPLRFNLTYTGKDGDDRARPVIIHRAILGSVERMIAILTENYAGKWPLWLSPRQVMVVPVNPSLEEYASEVCKQFVEAGFMADADLDSSCLLNKKIRNAQLAQYNFILVVGEKEKMTNGVNVRTRDNKVHGELTVPEVLARLSLLKQSRCRNAEEVF
;
A
#
# COMPACT_ATOMS: atom_id res chain seq x y z
N MET A 1 -29.85 -1.54 -28.58
CA MET A 1 -31.00 -1.68 -27.66
C MET A 1 -31.50 -0.30 -27.16
N ALA A 2 -31.08 0.80 -27.81
CA ALA A 2 -31.29 2.18 -27.37
C ALA A 2 -32.77 2.57 -27.15
N GLU A 3 -33.70 2.18 -28.03
CA GLU A 3 -35.12 2.55 -27.95
C GLU A 3 -35.76 2.21 -26.58
N ARG A 4 -35.41 1.05 -26.00
CA ARG A 4 -35.94 0.63 -24.69
C ARG A 4 -35.33 1.44 -23.53
N VAL A 5 -34.13 1.97 -23.71
CA VAL A 5 -33.47 2.87 -22.74
C VAL A 5 -34.06 4.28 -22.87
N ALA A 6 -34.30 4.77 -24.10
CA ALA A 6 -34.95 6.04 -24.36
C ALA A 6 -36.41 6.07 -23.85
N ALA A 7 -37.18 5.00 -24.04
CA ALA A 7 -38.53 4.88 -23.50
C ALA A 7 -38.56 4.88 -21.96
N ARG A 8 -37.55 4.30 -21.31
CA ARG A 8 -37.36 4.37 -19.84
C ARG A 8 -36.96 5.77 -19.38
N LEU A 9 -36.06 6.44 -20.12
CA LEU A 9 -35.65 7.81 -19.87
C LEU A 9 -36.87 8.76 -19.88
N ALA A 10 -37.64 8.75 -20.98
CA ALA A 10 -38.82 9.59 -21.14
C ALA A 10 -40.00 9.21 -20.21
N ALA A 11 -39.99 8.03 -19.58
CA ALA A 11 -40.91 7.71 -18.49
C ALA A 11 -40.44 8.34 -17.16
N GLN A 12 -39.14 8.31 -16.89
CA GLN A 12 -38.54 8.82 -15.66
C GLN A 12 -38.45 10.36 -15.64
N GLU A 13 -38.29 11.00 -16.80
CA GLU A 13 -38.34 12.47 -16.93
C GLU A 13 -39.70 13.01 -16.50
N ARG A 14 -40.80 12.43 -17.03
CA ARG A 14 -42.18 12.74 -16.61
C ARG A 14 -42.45 12.45 -15.13
N GLN A 15 -41.80 11.45 -14.54
CA GLN A 15 -41.91 11.19 -13.09
C GLN A 15 -41.20 12.26 -12.25
N ILE A 16 -40.05 12.78 -12.72
CA ILE A 16 -39.33 13.88 -12.06
C ILE A 16 -40.11 15.20 -12.19
N GLU A 17 -40.77 15.44 -13.32
CA GLU A 17 -41.66 16.59 -13.54
C GLU A 17 -42.87 16.54 -12.60
N ALA A 18 -43.63 15.45 -12.59
CA ALA A 18 -44.82 15.32 -11.73
C ALA A 18 -44.49 15.44 -10.23
N LEU A 19 -43.37 14.85 -9.77
CA LEU A 19 -42.90 15.05 -8.40
C LEU A 19 -42.41 16.49 -8.15
N GLY A 20 -41.85 17.16 -9.17
CA GLY A 20 -41.45 18.57 -9.09
C GLY A 20 -42.63 19.53 -8.96
N GLU A 21 -43.74 19.24 -9.64
CA GLU A 21 -45.01 19.96 -9.50
C GLU A 21 -45.59 19.78 -8.09
N GLU A 22 -45.70 18.55 -7.57
CA GLU A 22 -46.28 18.30 -6.25
C GLU A 22 -45.39 18.86 -5.11
N ILE A 23 -44.05 18.76 -5.20
CA ILE A 23 -43.09 19.42 -4.28
C ILE A 23 -43.17 20.97 -4.33
N SER A 24 -43.71 21.53 -5.41
CA SER A 24 -43.97 22.98 -5.50
C SER A 24 -45.34 23.31 -4.90
N ARG A 25 -46.38 22.55 -5.26
CA ARG A 25 -47.74 22.66 -4.71
C ARG A 25 -47.79 22.57 -3.18
N LEU A 26 -47.09 21.60 -2.58
CA LEU A 26 -47.00 21.44 -1.13
C LEU A 26 -46.27 22.61 -0.46
N ARG A 27 -45.24 23.17 -1.11
CA ARG A 27 -44.49 24.33 -0.63
C ARG A 27 -45.31 25.62 -0.69
N ASP A 28 -46.09 25.79 -1.75
CA ASP A 28 -46.96 26.95 -1.93
C ASP A 28 -48.15 26.89 -0.98
N ALA A 29 -48.70 25.70 -0.70
CA ALA A 29 -49.69 25.47 0.34
C ALA A 29 -49.16 25.82 1.74
N LEU A 30 -47.93 25.39 2.09
CA LEU A 30 -47.25 25.80 3.32
C LEU A 30 -47.00 27.32 3.42
N SER A 31 -46.99 28.02 2.28
CA SER A 31 -46.76 29.47 2.19
C SER A 31 -48.06 30.30 2.22
N GLY A 32 -49.24 29.68 2.03
CA GLY A 32 -50.53 30.37 1.91
C GLY A 32 -51.18 30.79 3.24
N GLY A 33 -50.90 30.08 4.32
CA GLY A 33 -51.21 30.48 5.71
C GLY A 33 -52.58 30.09 6.29
N CYS A 34 -52.61 30.06 7.63
CA CYS A 34 -53.79 29.95 8.50
C CYS A 34 -54.55 28.61 8.55
N PHE A 35 -53.90 27.51 8.94
CA PHE A 35 -54.40 26.60 9.99
C PHE A 35 -53.28 25.70 10.55
N SER A 36 -53.32 25.44 11.87
CA SER A 36 -52.49 24.52 12.70
C SER A 36 -51.01 24.23 12.33
N ALA A 37 -50.10 24.53 13.26
CA ALA A 37 -48.70 24.11 13.21
C ALA A 37 -48.44 22.65 13.68
N GLU A 38 -49.48 21.89 14.02
CA GLU A 38 -49.36 20.56 14.67
C GLU A 38 -49.63 19.37 13.74
N LEU A 39 -49.65 19.57 12.42
CA LEU A 39 -49.92 18.51 11.42
C LEU A 39 -49.00 18.51 10.19
N ALA A 40 -47.86 19.22 10.26
CA ALA A 40 -46.89 19.33 9.17
C ALA A 40 -45.45 19.04 9.64
N SER A 41 -45.18 17.81 10.06
CA SER A 41 -43.80 17.31 10.20
C SER A 41 -43.14 17.28 8.81
N GLY A 42 -42.00 17.95 8.66
CA GLY A 42 -41.37 18.19 7.34
C GLY A 42 -40.91 16.94 6.56
N SER A 43 -40.99 15.73 7.15
CA SER A 43 -40.46 14.51 6.54
C SER A 43 -41.07 14.22 5.18
N GLU A 44 -42.39 14.33 4.99
CA GLU A 44 -43.02 13.99 3.69
C GLU A 44 -42.48 14.87 2.53
N LEU A 45 -42.20 16.15 2.79
CA LEU A 45 -41.58 17.04 1.80
C LEU A 45 -40.09 16.75 1.60
N GLU A 46 -39.38 16.26 2.62
CA GLU A 46 -37.97 15.84 2.54
C GLU A 46 -37.80 14.47 1.88
N ASP A 47 -38.72 13.54 2.13
CA ASP A 47 -38.83 12.22 1.50
C ASP A 47 -39.11 12.35 0.01
N LEU A 48 -40.08 13.19 -0.38
CA LEU A 48 -40.37 13.52 -1.78
C LEU A 48 -39.18 14.21 -2.46
N ARG A 49 -38.47 15.14 -1.78
CA ARG A 49 -37.22 15.73 -2.29
C ARG A 49 -36.14 14.66 -2.50
N GLY A 50 -35.96 13.77 -1.52
CA GLY A 50 -35.00 12.68 -1.57
C GLY A 50 -35.32 11.65 -2.66
N GLU A 51 -36.60 11.39 -2.96
CA GLU A 51 -37.01 10.58 -4.11
C GLU A 51 -36.77 11.31 -5.44
N ASN A 52 -37.10 12.59 -5.54
CA ASN A 52 -36.82 13.39 -6.73
C ASN A 52 -35.30 13.43 -7.03
N GLU A 53 -34.45 13.54 -6.00
CA GLU A 53 -32.99 13.46 -6.13
C GLU A 53 -32.51 12.06 -6.56
N LYS A 54 -33.02 10.98 -5.94
CA LYS A 54 -32.73 9.59 -6.35
C LYS A 54 -33.13 9.33 -7.82
N LEU A 55 -34.24 9.91 -8.29
CA LEU A 55 -34.68 9.81 -9.68
C LEU A 55 -33.81 10.66 -10.63
N ARG A 56 -33.39 11.87 -10.24
CA ARG A 56 -32.39 12.67 -11.00
C ARG A 56 -31.05 11.95 -11.11
N TYR A 57 -30.58 11.30 -10.04
CA TYR A 57 -29.35 10.51 -10.06
C TYR A 57 -29.47 9.32 -11.03
N ARG A 58 -30.58 8.56 -10.97
CA ARG A 58 -30.89 7.49 -11.93
C ARG A 58 -30.98 8.01 -13.37
N LEU A 59 -31.48 9.23 -13.59
CA LEU A 59 -31.61 9.85 -14.91
C LEU A 59 -30.23 10.02 -15.57
N VAL A 60 -29.25 10.55 -14.85
CA VAL A 60 -27.87 10.73 -15.35
C VAL A 60 -27.26 9.39 -15.80
N HIS A 61 -27.55 8.29 -15.09
CA HIS A 61 -27.11 6.95 -15.48
C HIS A 61 -27.83 6.42 -16.72
N LEU A 62 -29.15 6.63 -16.86
CA LEU A 62 -29.87 6.29 -18.09
C LEU A 62 -29.37 7.11 -19.31
N GLN A 63 -29.07 8.40 -19.14
CA GLN A 63 -28.49 9.25 -20.19
C GLN A 63 -27.05 8.87 -20.56
N ARG A 64 -26.31 8.20 -19.69
CA ARG A 64 -24.99 7.61 -19.99
C ARG A 64 -25.16 6.27 -20.72
N ALA A 65 -26.05 5.40 -20.25
CA ALA A 65 -26.36 4.12 -20.89
C ALA A 65 -26.91 4.31 -22.32
N LEU A 66 -27.82 5.26 -22.52
CA LEU A 66 -28.38 5.57 -23.84
C LEU A 66 -27.31 6.06 -24.83
N ARG A 67 -26.34 6.86 -24.36
CA ARG A 67 -25.19 7.28 -25.19
C ARG A 67 -24.32 6.09 -25.59
N ALA A 68 -23.94 5.23 -24.65
CA ALA A 68 -23.16 4.03 -24.95
C ALA A 68 -23.89 3.09 -25.93
N GLU A 69 -25.20 2.90 -25.78
CA GLU A 69 -26.02 2.11 -26.71
C GLU A 69 -26.06 2.72 -28.13
N LEU A 70 -26.19 4.05 -28.25
CA LEU A 70 -26.18 4.74 -29.55
C LEU A 70 -24.79 4.76 -30.20
N GLU A 71 -23.72 4.84 -29.40
CA GLU A 71 -22.34 4.69 -29.86
C GLU A 71 -22.06 3.27 -30.38
N LEU A 72 -22.60 2.23 -29.73
CA LEU A 72 -22.54 0.85 -30.21
C LEU A 72 -23.38 0.63 -31.48
N GLU A 73 -24.59 1.18 -31.56
CA GLU A 73 -25.44 1.09 -32.75
C GLU A 73 -24.83 1.82 -33.96
N THR A 74 -24.19 2.98 -33.76
CA THR A 74 -23.48 3.70 -34.84
C THR A 74 -22.19 3.01 -35.27
N GLN A 75 -21.41 2.43 -34.35
CA GLN A 75 -20.26 1.59 -34.70
C GLN A 75 -20.69 0.33 -35.48
N GLY A 76 -21.79 -0.31 -35.08
CA GLY A 76 -22.38 -1.43 -35.81
C GLY A 76 -22.82 -1.07 -37.23
N GLN A 77 -23.43 0.10 -37.43
CA GLN A 77 -23.81 0.60 -38.75
C GLN A 77 -22.60 0.98 -39.62
N ALA A 78 -21.52 1.49 -39.04
CA ALA A 78 -20.27 1.74 -39.76
C ALA A 78 -19.67 0.43 -40.29
N GLY A 79 -19.57 -0.60 -39.44
CA GLY A 79 -19.13 -1.94 -39.83
C GLY A 79 -20.02 -2.56 -40.93
N ALA A 80 -21.33 -2.40 -40.83
CA ALA A 80 -22.30 -2.88 -41.82
C ALA A 80 -22.18 -2.18 -43.19
N ARG A 81 -21.78 -0.90 -43.23
CA ARG A 81 -21.49 -0.18 -44.50
C ARG A 81 -20.20 -0.70 -45.14
N THR A 82 -19.11 -0.81 -44.39
CA THR A 82 -17.84 -1.39 -44.90
C THR A 82 -17.99 -2.86 -45.34
N GLY A 83 -18.92 -3.60 -44.74
CA GLY A 83 -19.22 -4.99 -45.11
C GLY A 83 -20.04 -5.18 -46.39
N ARG A 84 -20.46 -4.10 -47.07
CA ARG A 84 -21.36 -4.18 -48.25
C ARG A 84 -20.68 -3.94 -49.60
N GLU A 85 -19.54 -3.24 -49.63
CA GLU A 85 -18.78 -2.98 -50.87
C GLU A 85 -17.81 -4.12 -51.25
N SER A 86 -17.53 -5.04 -50.32
CA SER A 86 -16.59 -6.16 -50.48
C SER A 86 -17.21 -7.47 -50.99
N LYS A 87 -18.47 -7.47 -51.46
CA LYS A 87 -19.23 -8.69 -51.83
C LYS A 87 -19.77 -8.74 -53.27
N SER A 88 -19.21 -7.96 -54.20
CA SER A 88 -19.59 -7.98 -55.63
C SER A 88 -18.69 -8.86 -56.52
N ASN A 89 -17.39 -8.97 -56.22
CA ASN A 89 -16.38 -9.56 -57.14
C ASN A 89 -15.82 -10.93 -56.72
N ALA A 90 -16.63 -11.80 -56.10
CA ALA A 90 -16.18 -13.09 -55.56
C ALA A 90 -17.03 -14.31 -55.99
N VAL A 91 -17.62 -14.28 -57.19
CA VAL A 91 -18.31 -15.45 -57.78
C VAL A 91 -17.77 -15.74 -59.19
N HIS A 92 -16.50 -16.19 -59.30
CA HIS A 92 -16.01 -17.11 -60.35
C HIS A 92 -14.50 -17.40 -60.20
N LYS A 93 -14.15 -18.43 -59.41
CA LYS A 93 -13.49 -19.67 -59.87
C LYS A 93 -13.04 -20.52 -58.69
N LYS A 94 -13.65 -21.71 -58.56
CA LYS A 94 -12.99 -22.86 -57.92
C LYS A 94 -12.01 -23.48 -58.92
N HIS A 95 -10.88 -23.96 -58.42
CA HIS A 95 -10.14 -25.20 -58.76
C HIS A 95 -8.80 -25.04 -58.02
N GLU A 96 -8.65 -25.73 -56.88
CA GLU A 96 -7.82 -26.94 -56.73
C GLU A 96 -6.34 -26.60 -56.46
N THR A 97 -5.85 -26.78 -55.22
CA THR A 97 -5.02 -27.93 -54.75
C THR A 97 -3.66 -28.04 -55.46
N SER A 98 -2.53 -28.35 -54.81
CA SER A 98 -2.30 -28.95 -53.48
C SER A 98 -0.96 -28.48 -52.86
N ALA A 99 -0.70 -28.95 -51.64
CA ALA A 99 0.40 -28.67 -50.71
C ALA A 99 1.86 -28.87 -51.19
N ARG A 100 2.78 -28.43 -50.30
CA ARG A 100 4.18 -28.84 -50.05
C ARG A 100 5.36 -28.01 -50.62
N GLU A 101 6.16 -27.54 -49.65
CA GLU A 101 7.63 -27.73 -49.50
C GLU A 101 8.68 -26.87 -50.27
N THR A 102 9.35 -26.02 -49.48
CA THR A 102 10.81 -26.09 -49.18
C THR A 102 11.88 -25.57 -50.17
N GLN A 103 12.50 -24.43 -49.79
CA GLN A 103 13.92 -23.99 -49.96
C GLN A 103 14.56 -23.67 -51.34
N LYS A 104 15.31 -22.54 -51.33
CA LYS A 104 16.48 -22.17 -52.18
C LYS A 104 16.12 -21.93 -53.68
N VAL A 105 16.90 -21.24 -54.54
CA VAL A 105 18.37 -21.09 -54.71
C VAL A 105 18.73 -19.70 -55.31
N ASN A 106 19.97 -19.23 -55.06
CA ASN A 106 20.84 -18.24 -55.76
C ASN A 106 20.31 -17.54 -57.05
N ALA A 107 20.45 -16.21 -57.19
CA ALA A 107 21.51 -15.46 -57.94
C ALA A 107 21.47 -15.61 -59.50
N LEU A 108 21.93 -14.68 -60.34
CA LEU A 108 23.10 -13.77 -60.25
C LEU A 108 23.06 -12.65 -61.33
N GLN A 109 24.01 -11.69 -61.26
CA GLN A 109 24.43 -10.64 -62.24
C GLN A 109 23.92 -9.21 -61.89
N LYS A 110 24.77 -8.17 -61.68
CA LYS A 110 25.97 -7.58 -62.36
C LYS A 110 25.63 -6.79 -63.63
N SER A 111 26.27 -5.65 -63.93
CA SER A 111 27.40 -4.92 -63.29
C SER A 111 26.91 -3.60 -62.60
N THR A 112 27.52 -2.39 -62.51
CA THR A 112 28.78 -1.74 -63.00
C THR A 112 28.98 -0.40 -62.22
N GLU A 113 30.15 0.07 -61.75
CA GLU A 113 31.40 -0.65 -61.42
C GLU A 113 32.38 -0.01 -60.38
N LEU A 114 33.13 1.06 -60.70
CA LEU A 114 34.44 1.37 -60.08
C LEU A 114 34.73 2.86 -59.74
N THR A 115 35.30 3.12 -58.55
CA THR A 115 36.64 3.76 -58.36
C THR A 115 37.15 3.71 -56.89
N LYS A 116 38.47 3.83 -56.70
CA LYS A 116 39.27 3.94 -55.45
C LYS A 116 40.30 5.10 -55.65
N PRO A 117 41.27 5.48 -54.77
CA PRO A 117 41.72 4.99 -53.43
C PRO A 117 41.86 6.19 -52.42
N PRO A 118 42.88 6.37 -51.53
CA PRO A 118 43.80 5.49 -50.78
C PRO A 118 43.78 5.74 -49.23
N GLU A 119 44.83 5.31 -48.51
CA GLU A 119 45.08 5.53 -47.06
C GLU A 119 46.21 6.55 -46.77
N VAL A 120 46.52 6.74 -45.46
CA VAL A 120 47.78 7.23 -44.84
C VAL A 120 47.91 8.72 -44.43
N GLN A 121 48.03 8.91 -43.10
CA GLN A 121 48.75 9.93 -42.29
C GLN A 121 48.99 11.36 -42.83
N ASN A 122 48.59 12.39 -42.05
CA ASN A 122 49.50 13.01 -41.05
C ASN A 122 48.81 13.97 -40.05
N SER A 123 49.59 14.71 -39.26
CA SER A 123 49.21 15.38 -38.00
C SER A 123 48.65 16.82 -38.10
N THR A 124 48.28 17.35 -36.91
CA THR A 124 48.21 18.78 -36.52
C THR A 124 47.21 19.72 -37.23
N GLU A 125 46.15 20.14 -36.52
CA GLU A 125 45.97 21.53 -36.03
C GLU A 125 44.62 21.71 -35.27
N LYS A 126 44.38 22.89 -34.67
CA LYS A 126 43.19 23.21 -33.87
C LYS A 126 42.03 23.74 -34.72
N SER A 127 40.78 23.32 -34.45
CA SER A 127 39.63 24.21 -34.15
C SER A 127 38.24 23.54 -34.19
N LYS A 128 37.23 24.22 -33.62
CA LYS A 128 35.77 24.06 -33.82
C LYS A 128 35.18 22.64 -33.71
N LYS A 129 34.71 22.28 -32.49
CA LYS A 129 33.66 21.26 -32.33
C LYS A 129 32.38 21.72 -33.05
N LYS A 130 31.85 20.89 -33.97
CA LYS A 130 30.49 21.04 -34.49
C LYS A 130 29.47 20.61 -33.43
N GLU A 131 28.28 21.20 -33.49
CA GLU A 131 27.12 20.78 -32.69
C GLU A 131 26.63 19.40 -33.13
N LYS A 132 25.94 18.68 -32.22
CA LYS A 132 25.11 17.52 -32.56
C LYS A 132 23.64 17.98 -32.64
N PRO A 133 22.82 17.42 -33.55
CA PRO A 133 21.43 17.81 -33.67
C PRO A 133 20.61 17.42 -32.43
N LYS A 134 19.70 18.29 -32.02
CA LYS A 134 18.69 17.97 -31.01
C LYS A 134 17.61 17.06 -31.63
N GLY A 135 17.19 16.03 -30.89
CA GLY A 135 15.94 15.33 -31.18
C GLY A 135 14.72 16.18 -30.75
N PRO A 136 13.52 15.89 -31.27
CA PRO A 136 12.28 16.53 -30.83
C PRO A 136 11.86 16.01 -29.44
N GLY A 137 11.25 16.86 -28.63
CA GLY A 137 10.66 16.47 -27.34
C GLY A 137 11.46 16.85 -26.09
N GLY A 138 11.79 18.14 -25.94
CA GLY A 138 12.15 18.72 -24.65
C GLY A 138 11.20 19.88 -24.35
N LEU A 139 10.28 19.71 -23.38
CA LEU A 139 9.41 20.78 -22.91
C LEU A 139 10.21 21.70 -21.98
N GLY A 140 10.79 22.75 -22.55
CA GLY A 140 11.44 23.81 -21.76
C GLY A 140 10.42 24.61 -20.96
N GLU A 141 10.91 25.34 -19.93
CA GLU A 141 10.07 26.19 -19.07
C GLU A 141 9.10 27.06 -19.91
N PRO A 142 7.78 27.04 -19.64
CA PRO A 142 6.81 27.90 -20.31
C PRO A 142 7.18 29.36 -20.04
N LYS A 143 7.59 30.08 -21.08
CA LYS A 143 7.93 31.51 -21.00
C LYS A 143 7.11 32.26 -22.07
N PRO A 144 6.32 33.29 -21.70
CA PRO A 144 6.19 33.87 -20.35
C PRO A 144 5.52 32.94 -19.32
N TRP A 145 5.79 33.21 -18.03
CA TRP A 145 5.09 32.56 -16.91
C TRP A 145 3.61 33.00 -16.85
N PRO A 146 2.73 32.22 -16.20
CA PRO A 146 1.34 32.63 -15.98
C PRO A 146 1.24 33.95 -15.20
N GLY A 147 0.36 34.86 -15.65
CA GLY A 147 0.23 36.21 -15.07
C GLY A 147 -0.10 36.23 -13.58
N TYR A 148 -0.80 35.21 -13.06
CA TYR A 148 -1.13 35.07 -11.64
C TYR A 148 0.12 35.02 -10.75
N VAL A 149 1.28 34.56 -11.24
CA VAL A 149 2.52 34.49 -10.45
C VAL A 149 3.01 35.90 -10.10
N SER A 150 2.92 36.84 -11.04
CA SER A 150 3.27 38.26 -10.81
C SER A 150 2.30 38.92 -9.83
N GLU A 151 0.98 38.77 -10.04
CA GLU A 151 -0.05 39.30 -9.12
C GLU A 151 0.14 38.78 -7.68
N ARG A 152 0.38 37.46 -7.53
CA ARG A 152 0.62 36.78 -6.26
C ARG A 152 1.86 37.32 -5.54
N LEU A 153 2.94 37.56 -6.28
CA LEU A 153 4.19 38.11 -5.74
C LEU A 153 4.07 39.59 -5.37
N GLU A 154 3.42 40.43 -6.19
CA GLU A 154 3.20 41.85 -5.87
C GLU A 154 2.30 42.05 -4.63
N LEU A 155 1.31 41.18 -4.44
CA LEU A 155 0.49 41.15 -3.23
C LEU A 155 1.30 40.69 -2.01
N TYR A 156 2.08 39.62 -2.12
CA TYR A 156 2.93 39.14 -1.03
C TYR A 156 3.98 40.19 -0.61
N GLU A 157 4.66 40.82 -1.57
CA GLU A 157 5.66 41.87 -1.33
C GLU A 157 5.10 43.11 -0.62
N ARG A 158 3.78 43.35 -0.70
CA ARG A 158 3.08 44.42 0.03
C ARG A 158 2.83 44.00 1.48
N LEU A 159 2.20 42.84 1.66
CA LEU A 159 1.87 42.27 2.97
C LEU A 159 3.12 41.96 3.80
N LYS A 160 4.23 41.57 3.14
CA LYS A 160 5.54 41.37 3.75
C LYS A 160 6.07 42.66 4.40
N LYS A 161 6.01 43.78 3.68
CA LYS A 161 6.45 45.10 4.19
C LYS A 161 5.58 45.59 5.35
N GLU A 162 4.28 45.32 5.32
CA GLU A 162 3.36 45.61 6.42
C GLU A 162 3.66 44.75 7.67
N SER A 163 3.90 43.44 7.46
CA SER A 163 4.27 42.50 8.52
C SER A 163 5.62 42.84 9.16
N ASP A 164 6.66 43.10 8.36
CA ASP A 164 8.00 43.47 8.85
C ASP A 164 7.98 44.81 9.59
N CYS A 165 7.16 45.76 9.16
CA CYS A 165 6.91 47.01 9.88
C CYS A 165 6.24 46.77 11.25
N ASN A 166 5.40 45.75 11.38
CA ASN A 166 4.77 45.39 12.66
C ASN A 166 5.72 44.60 13.58
N LEU A 167 6.49 43.65 13.03
CA LEU A 167 7.56 42.95 13.75
C LEU A 167 8.61 43.93 14.28
N ALA A 168 9.01 44.93 13.49
CA ALA A 168 9.93 45.99 13.93
C ALA A 168 9.36 46.80 15.13
N LYS A 169 8.05 47.07 15.16
CA LYS A 169 7.38 47.74 16.31
C LYS A 169 7.33 46.85 17.55
N GLN A 170 7.31 45.52 17.41
CA GLN A 170 7.38 44.57 18.51
C GLN A 170 8.83 44.42 19.02
N ALA A 171 9.80 44.28 18.12
CA ALA A 171 11.23 44.27 18.42
C ALA A 171 11.71 45.55 19.13
N ALA A 172 11.16 46.72 18.77
CA ALA A 172 11.40 47.99 19.47
C ALA A 172 10.81 48.03 20.90
N LYS A 173 9.95 47.07 21.26
CA LYS A 173 9.39 46.85 22.60
C LYS A 173 9.92 45.55 23.25
N SER A 174 11.03 45.02 22.73
CA SER A 174 11.66 43.79 23.21
C SER A 174 11.99 43.85 24.69
N LYS A 175 11.87 42.70 25.36
CA LYS A 175 12.21 42.51 26.77
C LYS A 175 13.33 41.47 26.88
N PRO A 176 14.16 41.50 27.93
CA PRO A 176 14.98 40.35 28.30
C PRO A 176 14.09 39.13 28.51
N ILE A 177 14.51 37.98 28.00
CA ILE A 177 13.88 36.67 28.20
C ILE A 177 14.95 35.61 28.49
N SER A 178 14.58 34.59 29.27
CA SER A 178 15.41 33.44 29.64
C SER A 178 15.10 32.25 28.74
N VAL A 179 16.07 31.80 27.95
CA VAL A 179 15.95 30.59 27.13
C VAL A 179 16.71 29.44 27.78
N GLN A 180 16.05 28.32 28.04
CA GLN A 180 16.66 27.13 28.64
C GLN A 180 17.05 26.10 27.56
N LEU A 181 18.31 25.69 27.55
CA LEU A 181 18.87 24.67 26.67
C LEU A 181 18.74 23.24 27.27
N PRO A 182 18.93 22.16 26.48
CA PRO A 182 18.69 20.79 26.93
C PRO A 182 19.69 20.26 27.98
N ASP A 183 20.80 20.93 28.18
CA ASP A 183 21.79 20.69 29.25
C ASP A 183 21.44 21.42 30.57
N GLY A 184 20.34 22.18 30.59
CA GLY A 184 19.93 23.02 31.71
C GLY A 184 20.57 24.41 31.72
N GLN A 185 21.45 24.75 30.78
CA GLN A 185 22.00 26.10 30.68
C GLN A 185 20.89 27.10 30.34
N LYS A 186 20.86 28.24 31.05
CA LYS A 186 20.01 29.38 30.71
C LYS A 186 20.83 30.43 29.96
N VAL A 187 20.28 30.92 28.86
CA VAL A 187 20.87 31.94 27.99
C VAL A 187 19.97 33.16 27.95
N GLU A 188 20.52 34.35 28.16
CA GLU A 188 19.78 35.60 28.01
C GLU A 188 19.53 35.90 26.53
N ALA A 189 18.28 36.20 26.20
CA ALA A 189 17.81 36.56 24.87
C ALA A 189 16.90 37.79 24.94
N ARG A 190 16.45 38.29 23.78
CA ARG A 190 15.49 39.39 23.68
C ARG A 190 14.27 38.98 22.87
N SER A 191 13.08 39.17 23.46
CA SER A 191 11.83 38.82 22.77
C SER A 191 11.65 39.64 21.49
N TRP A 192 11.09 39.02 20.45
CA TRP A 192 10.90 39.61 19.11
C TRP A 192 12.20 40.01 18.39
N VAL A 193 13.38 39.62 18.90
CA VAL A 193 14.70 39.94 18.33
C VAL A 193 15.59 38.70 18.18
N THR A 194 15.71 37.90 19.23
CA THR A 194 16.55 36.70 19.23
C THR A 194 15.85 35.53 18.56
N THR A 195 16.52 34.83 17.65
CA THR A 195 16.00 33.63 16.97
C THR A 195 16.75 32.35 17.41
N PRO A 196 16.16 31.15 17.26
CA PRO A 196 16.86 29.90 17.50
C PRO A 196 18.16 29.75 16.68
N TYR A 197 18.21 30.27 15.45
CA TYR A 197 19.42 30.27 14.63
C TYR A 197 20.55 31.11 15.25
N GLN A 198 20.24 32.29 15.80
CA GLN A 198 21.24 33.13 16.45
C GLN A 198 21.84 32.43 17.69
N LEU A 199 20.99 31.78 18.49
CA LEU A 199 21.43 30.97 19.64
C LEU A 199 22.27 29.76 19.19
N ALA A 200 21.87 29.07 18.13
CA ALA A 200 22.65 27.98 17.55
C ALA A 200 24.04 28.45 17.08
N CYS A 201 24.15 29.60 16.42
CA CYS A 201 25.44 30.21 16.04
C CYS A 201 26.29 30.56 17.26
N GLY A 202 25.67 31.04 18.34
CA GLY A 202 26.34 31.34 19.61
C GLY A 202 26.95 30.11 20.29
N VAL A 203 26.32 28.93 20.14
CA VAL A 203 26.89 27.65 20.60
C VAL A 203 27.98 27.15 19.65
N SER A 204 27.67 26.99 18.36
CA SER A 204 28.68 26.82 17.31
C SER A 204 28.09 26.96 15.91
N GLN A 205 28.87 27.52 14.97
CA GLN A 205 28.47 27.58 13.56
C GLN A 205 28.17 26.19 12.97
N GLY A 206 28.93 25.16 13.36
CA GLY A 206 28.70 23.78 12.95
C GLY A 206 27.36 23.20 13.42
N LEU A 207 26.85 23.62 14.59
CA LEU A 207 25.50 23.27 15.03
C LEU A 207 24.44 24.02 14.20
N ALA A 208 24.61 25.33 13.99
CA ALA A 208 23.68 26.16 13.22
C ALA A 208 23.54 25.71 11.74
N ASP A 209 24.64 25.28 11.12
CA ASP A 209 24.65 24.78 9.74
C ASP A 209 24.02 23.39 9.59
N ASN A 210 24.14 22.51 10.60
CA ASN A 210 23.50 21.18 10.59
C ASN A 210 22.09 21.14 11.19
N CYS A 211 21.69 22.19 11.93
CA CYS A 211 20.33 22.30 12.46
C CYS A 211 19.31 22.47 11.33
N VAL A 212 18.21 21.73 11.44
CA VAL A 212 17.09 21.68 10.49
C VAL A 212 15.96 22.58 10.98
N ILE A 213 15.57 22.41 12.24
CA ILE A 213 14.45 23.09 12.87
C ILE A 213 14.66 23.21 14.40
N ALA A 214 13.94 24.10 15.08
CA ALA A 214 13.91 24.15 16.55
C ALA A 214 12.59 23.55 17.08
N ARG A 215 12.62 23.14 18.36
CA ARG A 215 11.43 22.93 19.17
C ARG A 215 11.47 23.91 20.35
N VAL A 216 10.38 24.64 20.57
CA VAL A 216 10.22 25.71 21.57
C VAL A 216 8.98 25.40 22.40
N ASP A 217 9.15 25.11 23.69
CA ASP A 217 8.07 24.65 24.60
C ASP A 217 7.21 23.54 23.99
N ASP A 218 7.92 22.52 23.49
CA ASP A 218 7.46 21.37 22.72
C ASP A 218 6.74 21.63 21.36
N GLU A 219 6.51 22.88 20.95
CA GLU A 219 6.07 23.22 19.58
C GLU A 219 7.23 23.31 18.58
N LEU A 220 7.02 22.93 17.31
CA LEU A 220 8.04 23.07 16.24
C LEU A 220 8.10 24.51 15.71
N TRP A 221 9.32 25.06 15.58
CA TRP A 221 9.55 26.50 15.41
C TRP A 221 10.65 26.81 14.37
N ASP A 222 10.35 27.68 13.40
CA ASP A 222 11.30 28.08 12.36
C ASP A 222 12.57 28.70 12.96
N LEU A 223 13.74 28.32 12.46
CA LEU A 223 15.02 28.78 13.02
C LEU A 223 15.23 30.31 12.92
N ASP A 224 14.52 30.98 12.00
CA ASP A 224 14.54 32.44 11.84
C ASP A 224 13.33 33.15 12.47
N ARG A 225 12.34 32.43 13.04
CA ARG A 225 11.23 33.06 13.77
C ARG A 225 11.75 33.53 15.15
N PRO A 226 11.62 34.82 15.49
CA PRO A 226 12.04 35.32 16.81
C PRO A 226 11.29 34.62 17.95
N LEU A 227 11.96 34.47 19.09
CA LEU A 227 11.36 33.98 20.33
C LEU A 227 10.52 35.08 20.98
N GLU A 228 9.36 34.72 21.52
CA GLU A 228 8.35 35.70 21.96
C GLU A 228 8.32 35.91 23.49
N ASN A 229 8.67 34.88 24.27
CA ASN A 229 8.66 34.85 25.74
C ASN A 229 9.85 34.03 26.28
N ASP A 230 9.96 33.88 27.61
CA ASP A 230 10.78 32.84 28.25
C ASP A 230 10.34 31.46 27.77
N CYS A 231 11.29 30.59 27.42
CA CYS A 231 11.00 29.30 26.81
C CYS A 231 12.12 28.25 26.98
N SER A 232 11.77 26.97 26.84
CA SER A 232 12.70 25.87 26.60
C SER A 232 13.01 25.76 25.09
N LEU A 233 14.26 25.44 24.73
CA LEU A 233 14.72 25.34 23.34
C LEU A 233 15.52 24.06 23.10
N LYS A 234 15.03 23.19 22.20
CA LYS A 234 15.77 22.04 21.67
C LYS A 234 16.06 22.27 20.17
N LEU A 235 17.32 22.21 19.78
CA LEU A 235 17.74 22.32 18.37
C LEU A 235 17.74 20.93 17.72
N LEU A 236 16.98 20.74 16.64
CA LEU A 236 16.81 19.46 15.96
C LEU A 236 17.65 19.40 14.67
N ARG A 237 18.23 18.24 14.40
CA ARG A 237 18.96 17.92 13.16
C ARG A 237 18.27 16.73 12.47
N PHE A 238 18.73 16.35 11.29
CA PHE A 238 18.09 15.32 10.46
C PHE A 238 18.06 13.90 11.06
N ASP A 239 18.63 13.69 12.25
CA ASP A 239 18.51 12.45 13.03
C ASP A 239 17.25 12.38 13.94
N ASP A 240 16.48 13.46 14.05
CA ASP A 240 15.20 13.53 14.78
C ASP A 240 14.00 13.41 13.80
N GLU A 241 12.96 12.64 14.15
CA GLU A 241 11.84 12.32 13.24
C GLU A 241 11.04 13.56 12.82
N ASP A 242 10.81 14.51 13.74
CA ASP A 242 10.16 15.80 13.45
C ASP A 242 10.95 16.62 12.43
N ALA A 243 12.27 16.61 12.56
CA ALA A 243 13.16 17.32 11.66
C ALA A 243 13.18 16.68 10.27
N GLN A 244 13.11 15.36 10.16
CA GLN A 244 12.94 14.68 8.87
C GLN A 244 11.61 15.08 8.20
N ALA A 245 10.51 15.12 8.96
CA ALA A 245 9.21 15.56 8.45
C ALA A 245 9.25 17.02 7.94
N VAL A 246 9.78 17.97 8.72
CA VAL A 246 9.94 19.38 8.31
C VAL A 246 10.86 19.54 7.10
N TYR A 247 11.94 18.74 7.03
CA TYR A 247 12.89 18.74 5.93
C TYR A 247 12.28 18.21 4.62
N TRP A 248 11.53 17.11 4.69
CA TRP A 248 10.82 16.55 3.53
C TRP A 248 9.64 17.43 3.11
N HIS A 249 8.93 18.07 4.04
CA HIS A 249 7.89 19.06 3.73
C HIS A 249 8.46 20.28 2.99
N SER A 250 9.61 20.78 3.42
CA SER A 250 10.35 21.83 2.71
C SER A 250 10.85 21.38 1.34
N SER A 251 11.18 20.09 1.19
CA SER A 251 11.55 19.49 -0.09
C SER A 251 10.34 19.31 -1.02
N ALA A 252 9.15 19.10 -0.46
CA ALA A 252 7.90 19.14 -1.21
C ALA A 252 7.72 20.52 -1.85
N HIS A 253 7.91 21.63 -1.13
CA HIS A 253 7.78 22.98 -1.70
C HIS A 253 8.72 23.22 -2.89
N ILE A 254 9.96 22.69 -2.87
CA ILE A 254 10.86 22.72 -4.04
C ILE A 254 10.28 21.96 -5.23
N LEU A 255 9.69 20.78 -5.00
CA LEU A 255 9.01 20.02 -6.04
C LEU A 255 7.74 20.72 -6.54
N GLY A 256 6.97 21.37 -5.65
CA GLY A 256 5.79 22.17 -5.99
C GLY A 256 6.15 23.34 -6.89
N GLU A 257 7.22 24.08 -6.59
CA GLU A 257 7.74 25.13 -7.46
C GLU A 257 8.17 24.58 -8.82
N ALA A 258 8.91 23.46 -8.85
CA ALA A 258 9.30 22.81 -10.09
C ALA A 258 8.09 22.31 -10.92
N MET A 259 7.02 21.86 -10.28
CA MET A 259 5.78 21.42 -10.94
C MET A 259 4.92 22.58 -11.45
N GLU A 260 4.78 23.67 -10.66
CA GLU A 260 4.11 24.92 -11.10
C GLU A 260 4.87 25.52 -12.30
N ARG A 261 6.21 25.55 -12.25
CA ARG A 261 7.06 25.95 -13.38
C ARG A 261 6.92 25.03 -14.61
N PHE A 262 7.03 23.70 -14.46
CA PHE A 262 7.14 22.79 -15.61
C PHE A 262 5.79 22.49 -16.28
N TYR A 263 4.73 22.27 -15.49
CA TYR A 263 3.42 21.88 -16.01
C TYR A 263 2.37 22.99 -16.00
N GLY A 264 2.55 24.05 -15.18
CA GLY A 264 1.56 25.13 -15.01
C GLY A 264 0.27 24.73 -14.28
N GLY A 265 0.26 23.58 -13.61
CA GLY A 265 -0.91 23.02 -12.93
C GLY A 265 -1.26 23.69 -11.59
N CYS A 266 -2.47 23.45 -11.11
CA CYS A 266 -2.91 23.90 -9.79
C CYS A 266 -2.36 22.96 -8.71
N LEU A 267 -1.43 23.44 -7.89
CA LEU A 267 -0.91 22.71 -6.73
C LEU A 267 -2.01 22.47 -5.67
N CYS A 268 -2.02 21.28 -5.07
CA CYS A 268 -3.04 20.83 -4.10
C CYS A 268 -2.44 20.61 -2.70
N TYR A 269 -1.96 19.39 -2.41
CA TYR A 269 -1.39 19.01 -1.11
C TYR A 269 0.08 18.58 -1.28
N GLY A 270 0.97 19.04 -0.40
CA GLY A 270 2.41 18.72 -0.43
C GLY A 270 2.99 18.23 0.91
N PRO A 271 2.43 17.19 1.55
CA PRO A 271 2.86 16.76 2.87
C PRO A 271 4.14 15.89 2.84
N PRO A 272 4.88 15.83 3.95
CA PRO A 272 5.86 14.76 4.18
C PRO A 272 5.13 13.42 4.38
N ILE A 273 5.86 12.33 4.20
CA ILE A 273 5.46 10.96 4.51
C ILE A 273 6.63 10.23 5.18
N GLU A 274 6.39 9.05 5.75
CA GLU A 274 7.47 8.17 6.17
C GLU A 274 8.41 7.91 4.99
N ASN A 275 9.71 8.19 5.15
CA ASN A 275 10.73 8.09 4.11
C ASN A 275 10.43 8.92 2.83
N GLY A 276 9.99 10.17 2.97
CA GLY A 276 9.99 11.15 1.87
C GLY A 276 8.84 12.15 1.89
N PHE A 277 8.37 12.53 0.70
CA PHE A 277 7.25 13.46 0.49
C PHE A 277 6.52 13.17 -0.82
N TYR A 278 5.36 13.81 -1.02
CA TYR A 278 4.73 13.92 -2.34
C TYR A 278 4.15 15.31 -2.55
N TYR A 279 3.85 15.65 -3.81
CA TYR A 279 2.95 16.74 -4.16
C TYR A 279 1.83 16.24 -5.07
N ASP A 280 0.59 16.65 -4.76
CA ASP A 280 -0.57 16.55 -5.64
C ASP A 280 -0.73 17.83 -6.45
N MET A 281 -1.01 17.68 -7.74
CA MET A 281 -1.28 18.77 -8.66
C MET A 281 -2.41 18.38 -9.61
N PHE A 282 -3.37 19.29 -9.82
CA PHE A 282 -4.37 19.17 -10.86
C PHE A 282 -3.82 19.73 -12.19
N LEU A 283 -3.93 18.94 -13.25
CA LEU A 283 -3.66 19.35 -14.63
C LEU A 283 -4.97 19.42 -15.40
N ASP A 284 -5.12 20.45 -16.22
CA ASP A 284 -6.27 20.60 -17.09
C ASP A 284 -6.04 19.88 -18.44
N GLY A 285 -7.09 19.23 -18.95
CA GLY A 285 -7.03 18.30 -20.08
C GLY A 285 -6.33 16.97 -19.79
N GLN A 286 -6.09 16.16 -20.85
CA GLN A 286 -5.59 14.79 -20.74
C GLN A 286 -4.05 14.66 -20.52
N LYS A 287 -3.39 15.68 -19.97
CA LYS A 287 -1.95 15.62 -19.67
C LYS A 287 -1.73 14.97 -18.30
N GLY A 288 -1.05 13.83 -18.28
CA GLY A 288 -0.53 13.20 -17.06
C GLY A 288 0.98 13.40 -16.92
N VAL A 289 1.51 13.12 -15.72
CA VAL A 289 2.95 13.10 -15.46
C VAL A 289 3.57 11.82 -16.03
N SER A 290 4.74 11.91 -16.68
CA SER A 290 5.51 10.75 -17.15
C SER A 290 6.80 10.54 -16.37
N SER A 291 7.20 9.28 -16.17
CA SER A 291 8.49 8.93 -15.56
C SER A 291 9.69 9.33 -16.43
N THR A 292 9.48 9.63 -17.71
CA THR A 292 10.50 10.21 -18.60
C THR A 292 10.88 11.64 -18.23
N GLU A 293 9.97 12.38 -17.58
CA GLU A 293 10.13 13.81 -17.26
C GLU A 293 10.85 14.04 -15.92
N PHE A 294 11.07 12.98 -15.13
CA PHE A 294 11.71 13.07 -13.81
C PHE A 294 13.12 13.68 -13.87
N GLY A 295 13.86 13.47 -14.97
CA GLY A 295 15.19 14.05 -15.15
C GLY A 295 15.18 15.57 -15.33
N ASP A 296 14.16 16.10 -16.00
CA ASP A 296 13.99 17.54 -16.22
C ASP A 296 13.46 18.23 -14.95
N LEU A 297 12.46 17.63 -14.28
CA LEU A 297 11.97 18.09 -12.97
C LEU A 297 13.09 18.11 -11.92
N GLU A 298 13.89 17.04 -11.82
CA GLU A 298 15.04 17.03 -10.91
C GLU A 298 16.09 18.10 -11.25
N THR A 299 16.23 18.46 -12.53
CA THR A 299 17.15 19.51 -12.97
C THR A 299 16.64 20.90 -12.54
N LEU A 300 15.32 21.14 -12.62
CA LEU A 300 14.68 22.33 -12.06
C LEU A 300 14.83 22.40 -10.53
N CYS A 301 14.55 21.30 -9.81
CA CYS A 301 14.76 21.21 -8.36
C CYS A 301 16.22 21.52 -7.98
N LYS A 302 17.20 20.99 -8.71
CA LYS A 302 18.63 21.26 -8.50
C LYS A 302 19.01 22.72 -8.74
N GLY A 303 18.28 23.43 -9.63
CA GLY A 303 18.35 24.89 -9.78
C GLY A 303 17.86 25.61 -8.52
N ILE A 304 16.62 25.33 -8.11
CA ILE A 304 15.97 25.91 -6.93
C ILE A 304 16.80 25.70 -5.65
N MET A 305 17.39 24.51 -5.47
CA MET A 305 18.31 24.18 -4.37
C MET A 305 19.60 25.02 -4.42
N LYS A 306 20.14 25.27 -5.63
CA LYS A 306 21.36 26.07 -5.84
C LYS A 306 21.14 27.56 -5.59
N ASP A 307 19.96 28.07 -5.90
CA ASP A 307 19.58 29.47 -5.71
C ASP A 307 19.50 29.88 -4.22
N LYS A 308 19.40 28.90 -3.30
CA LYS A 308 19.27 29.11 -1.85
C LYS A 308 18.13 30.06 -1.46
N GLN A 309 16.99 29.94 -2.14
CA GLN A 309 15.81 30.75 -1.86
C GLN A 309 15.41 30.60 -0.38
N PRO A 310 15.14 31.70 0.36
CA PRO A 310 14.69 31.62 1.75
C PRO A 310 13.25 31.12 1.83
N PHE A 311 12.89 30.51 2.96
CA PHE A 311 11.49 30.23 3.31
C PHE A 311 10.94 31.38 4.17
N GLU A 312 10.05 32.18 3.60
CA GLU A 312 9.52 33.38 4.25
C GLU A 312 8.08 33.14 4.75
N ARG A 313 7.93 32.95 6.07
CA ARG A 313 6.63 32.85 6.76
C ARG A 313 5.90 34.19 6.77
N LEU A 314 4.62 34.19 6.42
CA LEU A 314 3.68 35.26 6.75
C LEU A 314 2.38 34.68 7.31
N GLU A 315 1.70 35.49 8.11
CA GLU A 315 0.33 35.24 8.57
C GLU A 315 -0.59 36.31 7.99
N ILE A 316 -1.69 35.87 7.35
CA ILE A 316 -2.55 36.70 6.49
C ILE A 316 -4.01 36.33 6.77
N CYS A 317 -4.94 37.28 6.64
CA CYS A 317 -6.37 37.00 6.77
C CYS A 317 -6.92 36.15 5.62
N LYS A 318 -7.97 35.37 5.91
CA LYS A 318 -8.61 34.44 4.98
C LYS A 318 -9.10 35.11 3.69
N GLU A 319 -9.58 36.35 3.78
CA GLU A 319 -10.12 37.12 2.66
C GLU A 319 -9.03 37.50 1.64
N THR A 320 -7.89 38.00 2.11
CA THR A 320 -6.75 38.33 1.24
C THR A 320 -6.11 37.07 0.64
N LEU A 321 -6.16 35.93 1.35
CA LEU A 321 -5.70 34.66 0.82
C LEU A 321 -6.63 34.09 -0.26
N LEU A 322 -7.95 34.29 -0.16
CA LEU A 322 -8.90 33.89 -1.21
C LEU A 322 -8.68 34.70 -2.51
N GLU A 323 -8.36 35.99 -2.42
CA GLU A 323 -7.94 36.79 -3.59
C GLU A 323 -6.57 36.35 -4.13
N MET A 324 -5.58 36.12 -3.24
CA MET A 324 -4.24 35.65 -3.63
C MET A 324 -4.27 34.32 -4.39
N PHE A 325 -5.16 33.41 -4.00
CA PHE A 325 -5.29 32.07 -4.59
C PHE A 325 -6.49 31.92 -5.53
N LYS A 326 -7.15 33.01 -5.96
CA LYS A 326 -8.35 33.00 -6.84
C LYS A 326 -8.24 32.12 -8.09
N TYR A 327 -7.03 31.95 -8.63
CA TYR A 327 -6.73 31.12 -9.79
C TYR A 327 -6.71 29.61 -9.50
N ASN A 328 -6.56 29.20 -8.23
CA ASN A 328 -6.42 27.82 -7.79
C ASN A 328 -7.60 27.41 -6.89
N LYS A 329 -8.63 26.84 -7.53
CA LYS A 329 -9.86 26.36 -6.87
C LYS A 329 -9.61 25.45 -5.66
N PHE A 330 -8.53 24.67 -5.64
CA PHE A 330 -8.23 23.72 -4.56
C PHE A 330 -7.71 24.41 -3.30
N LYS A 331 -6.90 25.46 -3.44
CA LYS A 331 -6.47 26.28 -2.31
C LYS A 331 -7.64 27.09 -1.74
N CYS A 332 -8.54 27.58 -2.59
CA CYS A 332 -9.79 28.21 -2.15
C CYS A 332 -10.73 27.24 -1.41
N ARG A 333 -10.85 25.97 -1.85
CA ARG A 333 -11.55 24.91 -1.09
C ARG A 333 -10.94 24.71 0.30
N ILE A 334 -9.62 24.51 0.38
CA ILE A 334 -8.91 24.34 1.67
C ILE A 334 -9.13 25.54 2.61
N LEU A 335 -9.04 26.76 2.10
CA LEU A 335 -9.34 27.97 2.88
C LEU A 335 -10.78 27.97 3.41
N ASN A 336 -11.77 27.66 2.56
CA ASN A 336 -13.17 27.69 2.96
C ASN A 336 -13.54 26.57 3.93
N GLU A 337 -13.11 25.34 3.65
CA GLU A 337 -13.52 24.10 4.33
C GLU A 337 -12.70 23.80 5.60
N LYS A 338 -11.41 24.16 5.63
CA LYS A 338 -10.45 23.69 6.65
C LYS A 338 -9.76 24.79 7.47
N VAL A 339 -9.92 26.06 7.08
CA VAL A 339 -9.44 27.20 7.86
C VAL A 339 -10.63 27.85 8.56
N THR A 340 -10.82 27.49 9.83
CA THR A 340 -11.85 28.03 10.73
C THR A 340 -11.42 29.32 11.45
N THR A 341 -10.14 29.67 11.39
CA THR A 341 -9.55 30.87 11.98
C THR A 341 -9.63 32.09 11.03
N PRO A 342 -9.68 33.33 11.55
CA PRO A 342 -9.66 34.54 10.71
C PRO A 342 -8.35 34.72 9.93
N THR A 343 -7.22 34.30 10.53
CA THR A 343 -5.90 34.28 9.92
C THR A 343 -5.41 32.85 9.69
N THR A 344 -4.51 32.69 8.73
CA THR A 344 -3.71 31.48 8.56
C THR A 344 -2.38 31.84 7.89
N THR A 345 -1.47 30.87 7.84
CA THR A 345 -0.09 31.05 7.41
C THR A 345 0.13 30.67 5.94
N VAL A 346 1.07 31.38 5.31
CA VAL A 346 1.65 31.04 4.01
C VAL A 346 3.17 31.08 4.12
N TYR A 347 3.84 30.28 3.28
CA TYR A 347 5.28 30.35 3.11
C TYR A 347 5.61 30.65 1.66
N ARG A 348 6.47 31.64 1.45
CA ARG A 348 7.11 31.90 0.16
C ARG A 348 8.43 31.16 0.08
N CYS A 349 8.69 30.56 -1.07
CA CYS A 349 9.98 30.03 -1.50
C CYS A 349 10.24 30.63 -2.88
N GLY A 350 11.03 31.71 -2.94
CA GLY A 350 11.30 32.46 -4.17
C GLY A 350 10.02 32.91 -4.89
N PRO A 351 9.67 32.32 -6.05
CA PRO A 351 8.44 32.63 -6.78
C PRO A 351 7.21 31.88 -6.25
N LEU A 352 7.37 30.71 -5.61
CA LEU A 352 6.28 29.94 -5.04
C LEU A 352 5.80 30.62 -3.76
N ILE A 353 4.47 30.71 -3.61
CA ILE A 353 3.82 31.07 -2.35
C ILE A 353 2.74 30.00 -2.14
N ASP A 354 2.80 29.26 -1.03
CA ASP A 354 1.80 28.24 -0.72
C ASP A 354 1.21 28.36 0.70
N LEU A 355 -0.06 27.97 0.81
CA LEU A 355 -0.85 27.83 2.03
C LEU A 355 -0.31 26.67 2.86
N CYS A 356 0.36 27.00 3.95
CA CYS A 356 1.11 26.04 4.75
C CYS A 356 1.26 26.55 6.19
N ARG A 357 1.11 25.66 7.19
CA ARG A 357 1.39 25.98 8.60
C ARG A 357 2.88 25.97 8.92
N GLY A 358 3.65 25.15 8.20
CA GLY A 358 5.07 24.90 8.43
C GLY A 358 5.31 24.14 9.74
N PRO A 359 6.47 24.33 10.39
CA PRO A 359 7.55 25.23 9.98
C PRO A 359 8.36 24.68 8.79
N HIS A 360 9.37 25.43 8.33
CA HIS A 360 10.25 25.06 7.22
C HIS A 360 11.75 25.20 7.56
N VAL A 361 12.60 24.59 6.72
CA VAL A 361 14.05 24.83 6.76
C VAL A 361 14.38 26.24 6.25
N ARG A 362 15.42 26.88 6.80
CA ARG A 362 15.77 28.29 6.51
C ARG A 362 15.79 28.68 5.02
N HIS A 363 16.35 27.82 4.16
CA HIS A 363 16.47 28.07 2.72
C HIS A 363 16.59 26.77 1.92
N THR A 364 16.20 26.77 0.65
CA THR A 364 16.20 25.58 -0.24
C THR A 364 17.54 24.85 -0.25
N GLY A 365 18.65 25.58 -0.31
CA GLY A 365 20.01 25.04 -0.32
C GLY A 365 20.49 24.40 1.00
N LYS A 366 19.64 24.26 2.02
CA LYS A 366 19.87 23.27 3.10
C LYS A 366 19.74 21.86 2.53
N ILE A 367 18.85 21.66 1.57
CA ILE A 367 18.65 20.40 0.85
C ILE A 367 19.77 20.20 -0.17
N LYS A 368 20.47 19.05 -0.10
CA LYS A 368 21.66 18.76 -0.92
C LYS A 368 21.44 17.68 -1.97
N ALA A 369 20.68 16.64 -1.61
CA ALA A 369 20.32 15.55 -2.50
C ALA A 369 18.79 15.42 -2.55
N LEU A 370 18.24 15.26 -3.75
CA LEU A 370 16.80 15.09 -4.01
C LEU A 370 16.64 14.16 -5.22
N LYS A 371 15.71 13.21 -5.11
CA LYS A 371 15.38 12.22 -6.15
C LYS A 371 13.87 12.12 -6.33
N ILE A 372 13.39 12.19 -7.57
CA ILE A 372 12.02 11.84 -7.94
C ILE A 372 12.04 10.37 -8.39
N TYR A 373 11.13 9.56 -7.85
CA TYR A 373 11.19 8.09 -7.99
C TYR A 373 9.87 7.42 -8.39
N LYS A 374 8.73 8.09 -8.22
CA LYS A 374 7.41 7.55 -8.53
C LYS A 374 6.42 8.68 -8.82
N ASN A 375 5.47 8.41 -9.71
CA ASN A 375 4.22 9.17 -9.84
C ASN A 375 3.01 8.22 -9.73
N SER A 376 1.83 8.78 -9.46
CA SER A 376 0.55 8.06 -9.52
C SER A 376 -0.61 9.02 -9.75
N SER A 377 -1.79 8.48 -10.06
CA SER A 377 -3.03 9.24 -10.01
C SER A 377 -3.69 9.11 -8.64
N THR A 378 -4.45 10.12 -8.21
CA THR A 378 -5.33 10.05 -7.02
C THR A 378 -6.59 10.91 -7.26
N TYR A 379 -7.51 10.95 -6.29
CA TYR A 379 -8.70 11.81 -6.34
C TYR A 379 -8.65 12.83 -5.20
N TRP A 380 -9.28 13.98 -5.38
CA TRP A 380 -9.48 14.97 -4.31
C TRP A 380 -10.14 14.29 -3.10
N GLU A 381 -9.46 14.33 -1.95
CA GLU A 381 -9.87 13.65 -0.70
C GLU A 381 -10.16 12.14 -0.82
N GLY A 382 -9.58 11.47 -1.84
CA GLY A 382 -9.81 10.05 -2.11
C GLY A 382 -11.20 9.73 -2.70
N ARG A 383 -12.02 10.75 -2.94
CA ARG A 383 -13.40 10.63 -3.44
C ARG A 383 -13.45 10.45 -4.95
N SER A 384 -13.84 9.26 -5.41
CA SER A 384 -13.84 8.88 -6.84
C SER A 384 -14.85 9.64 -7.71
N ASP A 385 -15.77 10.40 -7.09
CA ASP A 385 -16.69 11.34 -7.73
C ASP A 385 -16.09 12.75 -7.95
N MET A 386 -14.91 13.04 -7.38
CA MET A 386 -14.24 14.36 -7.41
C MET A 386 -13.07 14.41 -8.41
N GLU A 387 -12.43 15.58 -8.57
CA GLU A 387 -11.36 15.76 -9.55
C GLU A 387 -10.15 14.84 -9.32
N THR A 388 -9.62 14.29 -10.42
CA THR A 388 -8.40 13.48 -10.44
C THR A 388 -7.15 14.38 -10.38
N LEU A 389 -6.18 14.00 -9.55
CA LEU A 389 -4.92 14.71 -9.32
C LEU A 389 -3.74 13.84 -9.74
N GLN A 390 -2.67 14.48 -10.22
CA GLN A 390 -1.37 13.84 -10.43
C GLN A 390 -0.51 13.98 -9.17
N ARG A 391 -0.10 12.84 -8.60
CA ARG A 391 0.77 12.75 -7.43
C ARG A 391 2.19 12.43 -7.86
N VAL A 392 3.17 13.23 -7.43
CA VAL A 392 4.61 13.00 -7.67
C VAL A 392 5.32 12.80 -6.34
N TYR A 393 6.07 11.71 -6.20
CA TYR A 393 6.79 11.34 -4.98
C TYR A 393 8.28 11.68 -5.09
N GLY A 394 8.82 12.24 -4.01
CA GLY A 394 10.22 12.59 -3.87
C GLY A 394 10.82 12.12 -2.54
N ILE A 395 12.13 11.95 -2.53
CA ILE A 395 12.96 11.75 -1.34
C ILE A 395 14.10 12.76 -1.38
N SER A 396 14.57 13.22 -0.23
CA SER A 396 15.70 14.13 -0.11
C SER A 396 16.50 13.89 1.17
N PHE A 397 17.79 14.27 1.11
CA PHE A 397 18.77 14.03 2.18
C PHE A 397 19.77 15.19 2.31
N PRO A 398 20.31 15.43 3.52
CA PRO A 398 21.29 16.50 3.79
C PRO A 398 22.66 16.23 3.18
N ASP A 399 22.93 15.03 2.68
CA ASP A 399 24.11 14.72 1.86
C ASP A 399 23.81 13.68 0.75
N THR A 400 24.78 13.49 -0.15
CA THR A 400 24.67 12.58 -1.32
C THR A 400 25.08 11.13 -1.03
N LYS A 401 25.65 10.82 0.13
CA LYS A 401 25.90 9.44 0.57
C LYS A 401 24.60 8.79 1.03
N MET A 402 23.82 9.48 1.86
CA MET A 402 22.50 9.00 2.31
C MET A 402 21.57 8.70 1.14
N LEU A 403 21.58 9.52 0.08
CA LEU A 403 20.81 9.23 -1.13
C LEU A 403 21.28 7.94 -1.82
N LYS A 404 22.60 7.70 -1.94
CA LYS A 404 23.14 6.47 -2.55
C LYS A 404 22.86 5.23 -1.71
N GLU A 405 22.87 5.36 -0.39
CA GLU A 405 22.52 4.29 0.54
C GLU A 405 21.03 3.93 0.43
N TRP A 406 20.15 4.94 0.30
CA TRP A 406 18.74 4.78 -0.03
C TRP A 406 18.55 4.17 -1.43
N GLU A 407 19.25 4.63 -2.46
CA GLU A 407 19.16 4.09 -3.83
C GLU A 407 19.53 2.60 -3.86
N ARG A 408 20.66 2.20 -3.24
CA ARG A 408 21.04 0.79 -3.06
C ARG A 408 19.94 -0.02 -2.36
N PHE A 409 19.40 0.51 -1.28
CA PHE A 409 18.34 -0.15 -0.51
C PHE A 409 17.04 -0.30 -1.32
N GLN A 410 16.68 0.66 -2.18
CA GLN A 410 15.57 0.51 -3.12
C GLN A 410 15.86 -0.54 -4.21
N GLU A 411 17.11 -0.65 -4.69
CA GLU A 411 17.49 -1.72 -5.63
C GLU A 411 17.44 -3.11 -4.99
N GLU A 412 17.91 -3.26 -3.75
CA GLU A 412 17.80 -4.50 -2.97
C GLU A 412 16.32 -4.86 -2.72
N ALA A 413 15.51 -3.90 -2.28
CA ALA A 413 14.07 -4.09 -2.08
C ALA A 413 13.33 -4.45 -3.37
N LYS A 414 13.66 -3.81 -4.51
CA LYS A 414 13.10 -4.13 -5.84
C LYS A 414 13.52 -5.50 -6.36
N ASN A 415 14.69 -6.00 -5.96
CA ASN A 415 15.12 -7.36 -6.26
C ASN A 415 14.47 -8.41 -5.36
N ARG A 416 14.05 -8.03 -4.14
CA ARG A 416 13.30 -8.85 -3.19
C ARG A 416 11.78 -8.85 -3.41
N ASP A 417 11.25 -7.94 -4.23
CA ASP A 417 9.80 -7.80 -4.51
C ASP A 417 9.14 -9.15 -4.84
N HIS A 418 8.16 -9.56 -4.02
CA HIS A 418 7.50 -10.85 -4.16
C HIS A 418 6.79 -11.03 -5.51
N ARG A 419 6.42 -9.95 -6.20
CA ARG A 419 5.76 -9.98 -7.51
C ARG A 419 6.76 -10.28 -8.62
N LYS A 420 8.01 -9.83 -8.47
CA LYS A 420 9.12 -10.18 -9.35
C LYS A 420 9.51 -11.64 -9.13
N ILE A 421 9.84 -12.02 -7.90
CA ILE A 421 10.27 -13.38 -7.55
C ILE A 421 9.16 -14.41 -7.82
N GLY A 422 7.90 -14.09 -7.50
CA GLY A 422 6.75 -14.95 -7.76
C GLY A 422 6.50 -15.23 -9.24
N LYS A 423 6.89 -14.32 -10.13
CA LYS A 423 6.94 -14.55 -11.58
C LYS A 423 8.18 -15.37 -11.96
N ASP A 424 9.36 -14.93 -11.54
CA ASP A 424 10.66 -15.54 -11.91
C ASP A 424 10.80 -17.00 -11.43
N GLN A 425 10.11 -17.40 -10.36
CA GLN A 425 10.06 -18.77 -9.82
C GLN A 425 8.80 -19.56 -10.20
N GLU A 426 7.87 -18.97 -10.95
CA GLU A 426 6.59 -19.57 -11.36
C GLU A 426 5.70 -19.98 -10.17
N LEU A 427 5.58 -19.09 -9.18
CA LEU A 427 4.77 -19.31 -7.97
C LEU A 427 3.29 -18.96 -8.18
N PHE A 428 3.00 -17.83 -8.82
CA PHE A 428 1.65 -17.31 -9.00
C PHE A 428 1.54 -16.28 -10.12
N PHE A 429 0.30 -15.97 -10.53
CA PHE A 429 -0.02 -14.81 -11.38
C PHE A 429 -1.35 -14.15 -10.98
N PHE A 430 -1.68 -13.05 -11.65
CA PHE A 430 -2.95 -12.33 -11.53
C PHE A 430 -3.53 -12.10 -12.92
N HIS A 431 -4.85 -11.96 -13.03
CA HIS A 431 -5.55 -11.78 -14.31
C HIS A 431 -6.70 -10.79 -14.18
N ASP A 432 -6.92 -9.94 -15.18
CA ASP A 432 -7.86 -8.80 -15.10
C ASP A 432 -9.34 -9.22 -15.00
N LEU A 433 -9.66 -10.49 -15.29
CA LEU A 433 -10.99 -11.08 -15.05
C LEU A 433 -11.26 -11.41 -13.57
N SER A 434 -10.24 -11.39 -12.69
CA SER A 434 -10.41 -11.51 -11.25
C SER A 434 -9.37 -10.61 -10.54
N PRO A 435 -9.52 -9.28 -10.64
CA PRO A 435 -8.53 -8.34 -10.15
C PRO A 435 -8.44 -8.44 -8.62
N GLY A 436 -7.23 -8.61 -8.10
CA GLY A 436 -6.99 -8.83 -6.67
C GLY A 436 -7.25 -10.26 -6.18
N SER A 437 -7.56 -11.21 -7.07
CA SER A 437 -7.58 -12.65 -6.77
C SER A 437 -6.34 -13.31 -7.35
N CYS A 438 -5.60 -14.06 -6.55
CA CYS A 438 -4.36 -14.69 -6.99
C CYS A 438 -4.59 -16.08 -7.61
N PHE A 439 -3.90 -16.35 -8.72
CA PHE A 439 -3.80 -17.68 -9.32
C PHE A 439 -2.48 -18.32 -8.89
N PHE A 440 -2.51 -19.17 -7.86
CA PHE A 440 -1.35 -19.96 -7.47
C PHE A 440 -1.08 -21.06 -8.51
N LEU A 441 0.16 -21.09 -9.00
CA LEU A 441 0.68 -22.18 -9.82
C LEU A 441 1.12 -23.34 -8.91
N PRO A 442 1.42 -24.56 -9.42
CA PRO A 442 1.91 -25.67 -8.59
C PRO A 442 3.08 -25.25 -7.69
N ARG A 443 3.93 -24.35 -8.23
CA ARG A 443 4.91 -23.50 -7.54
C ARG A 443 4.45 -22.99 -6.17
N GLY A 444 3.55 -22.00 -6.18
CA GLY A 444 3.07 -21.35 -4.96
C GLY A 444 2.04 -22.18 -4.18
N ALA A 445 1.31 -23.08 -4.85
CA ALA A 445 0.35 -23.97 -4.20
C ALA A 445 1.04 -24.94 -3.22
N TYR A 446 2.25 -25.42 -3.51
CA TYR A 446 3.05 -26.19 -2.56
C TYR A 446 3.34 -25.39 -1.29
N ILE A 447 3.83 -24.15 -1.44
CA ILE A 447 4.16 -23.24 -0.34
C ILE A 447 2.89 -22.95 0.50
N TYR A 448 1.77 -22.67 -0.17
CA TYR A 448 0.47 -22.39 0.44
C TYR A 448 -0.03 -23.55 1.31
N ASN A 449 -0.01 -24.77 0.76
CA ASN A 449 -0.44 -25.97 1.47
C ASN A 449 0.52 -26.29 2.63
N THR A 450 1.83 -26.12 2.44
CA THR A 450 2.84 -26.37 3.48
C THR A 450 2.72 -25.41 4.67
N LEU A 451 2.39 -24.12 4.43
CA LEU A 451 2.10 -23.16 5.50
C LEU A 451 0.77 -23.48 6.21
N THR A 452 -0.25 -23.88 5.46
CA THR A 452 -1.56 -24.27 6.01
C THR A 452 -1.41 -25.49 6.92
N GLU A 453 -0.69 -26.51 6.47
CA GLU A 453 -0.50 -27.78 7.18
C GLU A 453 0.38 -27.63 8.43
N PHE A 454 1.43 -26.80 8.37
CA PHE A 454 2.20 -26.41 9.56
C PHE A 454 1.26 -25.88 10.66
N ILE A 455 0.37 -24.93 10.32
CA ILE A 455 -0.55 -24.37 11.31
C ILE A 455 -1.61 -25.40 11.76
N ARG A 456 -2.01 -26.38 10.93
CA ARG A 456 -2.86 -27.52 11.36
C ARG A 456 -2.20 -28.41 12.41
N GLU A 457 -0.94 -28.79 12.21
CA GLU A 457 -0.21 -29.55 13.23
C GLU A 457 -0.22 -28.83 14.59
N GLU A 458 0.02 -27.51 14.55
CA GLU A 458 0.08 -26.69 15.75
C GLU A 458 -1.31 -26.40 16.36
N TYR A 459 -2.38 -26.39 15.55
CA TYR A 459 -3.79 -26.38 16.00
C TYR A 459 -4.13 -27.64 16.79
N TRP A 460 -3.83 -28.83 16.26
CA TRP A 460 -4.14 -30.11 16.93
C TRP A 460 -3.40 -30.23 18.27
N ARG A 461 -2.12 -29.84 18.33
CA ARG A 461 -1.33 -29.81 19.58
C ARG A 461 -1.88 -28.86 20.64
N ARG A 462 -2.70 -27.86 20.26
CA ARG A 462 -3.28 -26.85 21.15
C ARG A 462 -4.81 -27.02 21.32
N GLY A 463 -5.36 -28.14 20.88
CA GLY A 463 -6.78 -28.47 21.06
C GLY A 463 -7.74 -27.53 20.32
N PHE A 464 -7.34 -26.99 19.17
CA PHE A 464 -8.25 -26.31 18.25
C PHE A 464 -8.97 -27.34 17.37
N GLN A 465 -10.24 -27.09 17.09
CA GLN A 465 -11.08 -27.91 16.22
C GLN A 465 -11.24 -27.19 14.88
N GLU A 466 -10.71 -27.77 13.80
CA GLU A 466 -10.89 -27.21 12.45
C GLU A 466 -12.33 -27.41 11.99
N VAL A 467 -12.96 -26.33 11.52
CA VAL A 467 -14.33 -26.28 11.01
C VAL A 467 -14.36 -25.66 9.62
N ALA A 468 -15.41 -25.95 8.85
CA ALA A 468 -15.66 -25.32 7.56
C ALA A 468 -17.01 -24.59 7.60
N SER A 469 -16.99 -23.27 7.37
CA SER A 469 -18.19 -22.44 7.31
C SER A 469 -18.51 -21.95 5.88
N PRO A 470 -19.80 -21.78 5.50
CA PRO A 470 -20.21 -21.25 4.20
C PRO A 470 -19.50 -19.96 3.76
N ASN A 471 -19.39 -19.78 2.44
CA ASN A 471 -18.80 -18.56 1.86
C ASN A 471 -19.81 -17.44 1.57
N ILE A 472 -21.11 -17.77 1.51
CA ILE A 472 -22.21 -16.87 1.15
C ILE A 472 -23.23 -16.87 2.30
N TYR A 473 -23.66 -15.69 2.73
CA TYR A 473 -24.66 -15.50 3.78
C TYR A 473 -25.63 -14.38 3.44
N ASN A 474 -26.84 -14.47 3.98
CA ASN A 474 -27.88 -13.44 3.94
C ASN A 474 -27.44 -12.19 4.71
N SER A 475 -27.85 -10.99 4.28
CA SER A 475 -27.45 -9.70 4.89
C SER A 475 -27.76 -9.62 6.39
N LYS A 476 -28.86 -10.26 6.80
CA LYS A 476 -29.35 -10.35 8.19
C LYS A 476 -28.27 -10.84 9.16
N LEU A 477 -27.37 -11.75 8.74
CA LEU A 477 -26.25 -12.19 9.59
C LEU A 477 -25.28 -11.04 9.92
N TRP A 478 -24.95 -10.24 8.90
CA TRP A 478 -24.03 -9.11 9.02
C TRP A 478 -24.68 -7.96 9.80
N GLU A 479 -25.99 -7.75 9.61
CA GLU A 479 -26.82 -6.81 10.37
C GLU A 479 -26.87 -7.16 11.86
N THR A 480 -27.17 -8.42 12.22
CA THR A 480 -27.09 -8.91 13.62
C THR A 480 -25.70 -8.65 14.21
N SER A 481 -24.65 -9.03 13.48
CA SER A 481 -23.26 -8.87 13.93
C SER A 481 -22.79 -7.41 14.04
N GLY A 482 -23.51 -6.43 13.46
CA GLY A 482 -23.10 -5.02 13.38
C GLY A 482 -22.16 -4.70 12.21
N HIS A 483 -21.62 -5.71 11.53
CA HIS A 483 -20.69 -5.50 10.41
C HIS A 483 -21.38 -4.91 9.17
N TRP A 484 -22.69 -5.04 9.00
CA TRP A 484 -23.38 -4.38 7.89
C TRP A 484 -23.29 -2.85 7.98
N GLN A 485 -23.45 -2.30 9.19
CA GLN A 485 -23.44 -0.86 9.48
C GLN A 485 -22.02 -0.24 9.40
N HIS A 486 -20.96 -1.05 9.56
CA HIS A 486 -19.58 -0.58 9.60
C HIS A 486 -18.70 -1.06 8.43
N TYR A 487 -19.16 -2.02 7.63
CA TYR A 487 -18.30 -2.73 6.67
C TYR A 487 -18.96 -3.04 5.31
N SER A 488 -20.26 -2.81 5.12
CA SER A 488 -20.99 -3.19 3.90
C SER A 488 -20.39 -2.64 2.59
N GLU A 489 -19.85 -1.41 2.59
CA GLU A 489 -19.14 -0.83 1.43
C GLU A 489 -17.93 -1.68 0.97
N ASN A 490 -17.28 -2.35 1.93
CA ASN A 490 -16.13 -3.23 1.72
C ASN A 490 -16.54 -4.71 1.53
N MET A 491 -17.82 -5.01 1.32
CA MET A 491 -18.33 -6.37 1.08
C MET A 491 -18.74 -6.56 -0.38
N PHE A 492 -18.67 -7.81 -0.86
CA PHE A 492 -19.27 -8.20 -2.14
C PHE A 492 -20.69 -8.71 -1.90
N SER A 493 -21.68 -7.82 -2.05
CA SER A 493 -23.11 -8.14 -1.94
C SER A 493 -23.80 -8.27 -3.30
N PHE A 494 -24.79 -9.15 -3.39
CA PHE A 494 -25.62 -9.38 -4.56
C PHE A 494 -27.06 -9.76 -4.16
N PRO A 495 -28.08 -9.36 -4.94
CA PRO A 495 -29.47 -9.76 -4.66
C PRO A 495 -29.70 -11.24 -5.01
N VAL A 496 -30.49 -11.93 -4.19
CA VAL A 496 -31.01 -13.28 -4.47
C VAL A 496 -32.49 -13.29 -4.10
N GLU A 497 -33.34 -13.49 -5.10
CA GLU A 497 -34.80 -13.40 -4.98
C GLU A 497 -35.27 -12.05 -4.41
N GLN A 498 -35.67 -12.00 -3.14
CA GLN A 498 -36.11 -10.77 -2.44
C GLN A 498 -35.11 -10.28 -1.38
N ASP A 499 -34.08 -11.06 -1.07
CA ASP A 499 -33.09 -10.77 -0.04
C ASP A 499 -31.74 -10.36 -0.63
N ILE A 500 -30.92 -9.69 0.17
CA ILE A 500 -29.51 -9.42 -0.18
C ILE A 500 -28.63 -10.51 0.45
N PHE A 501 -27.71 -11.05 -0.32
CA PHE A 501 -26.66 -11.95 0.15
C PHE A 501 -25.30 -11.32 -0.06
N ALA A 502 -24.29 -11.76 0.69
CA ALA A 502 -22.91 -11.31 0.55
C ALA A 502 -21.90 -12.44 0.77
N LEU A 503 -20.74 -12.31 0.13
CA LEU A 503 -19.56 -13.12 0.44
C LEU A 503 -19.00 -12.71 1.81
N LYS A 504 -18.55 -13.68 2.61
CA LYS A 504 -18.03 -13.41 3.96
C LYS A 504 -16.71 -12.59 3.95
N PRO A 505 -16.61 -11.47 4.70
CA PRO A 505 -15.35 -10.73 4.88
C PRO A 505 -14.50 -11.21 6.07
N MET A 506 -15.07 -12.11 6.90
CA MET A 506 -14.52 -12.69 8.14
C MET A 506 -15.34 -13.95 8.52
N ASN A 507 -14.79 -14.88 9.32
CA ASN A 507 -15.51 -16.11 9.71
C ASN A 507 -16.35 -15.96 11.01
N CYS A 508 -16.06 -14.97 11.86
CA CYS A 508 -16.58 -14.87 13.23
C CYS A 508 -18.11 -15.00 13.37
N PRO A 509 -18.95 -14.29 12.59
CA PRO A 509 -20.41 -14.45 12.65
C PRO A 509 -20.89 -15.86 12.30
N GLY A 510 -20.19 -16.57 11.41
CA GLY A 510 -20.45 -17.99 11.13
C GLY A 510 -20.10 -18.89 12.31
N HIS A 511 -19.01 -18.61 13.02
CA HIS A 511 -18.61 -19.36 14.22
C HIS A 511 -19.54 -19.10 15.40
N CYS A 512 -20.14 -17.92 15.51
CA CYS A 512 -21.20 -17.62 16.47
C CYS A 512 -22.43 -18.53 16.27
N LEU A 513 -22.84 -18.77 15.01
CA LEU A 513 -23.91 -19.73 14.69
C LEU A 513 -23.52 -21.17 15.09
N MET A 514 -22.26 -21.56 14.91
CA MET A 514 -21.77 -22.89 15.33
C MET A 514 -21.71 -23.03 16.86
N PHE A 515 -21.45 -21.95 17.59
CA PHE A 515 -21.55 -21.95 19.05
C PHE A 515 -23.00 -22.18 19.50
N CYS A 516 -23.95 -21.36 19.04
CA CYS A 516 -25.34 -21.40 19.48
C CYS A 516 -26.20 -22.53 18.87
N HIS A 517 -25.67 -23.31 17.92
CA HIS A 517 -26.38 -24.45 17.31
C HIS A 517 -26.91 -25.46 18.33
N ARG A 518 -26.24 -25.60 19.49
CA ARG A 518 -26.73 -26.38 20.64
C ARG A 518 -26.38 -25.72 21.97
N PRO A 519 -27.09 -26.03 23.07
CA PRO A 519 -26.72 -25.60 24.41
C PRO A 519 -25.28 -25.98 24.76
N ARG A 520 -24.62 -25.13 25.55
CA ARG A 520 -23.22 -25.24 25.98
C ARG A 520 -23.13 -25.26 27.49
N SER A 521 -22.16 -25.98 28.04
CA SER A 521 -21.83 -25.97 29.47
C SER A 521 -20.48 -25.29 29.68
N TRP A 522 -20.26 -24.67 30.82
CA TRP A 522 -18.94 -24.18 31.24
C TRP A 522 -17.83 -25.23 31.13
N ARG A 523 -18.18 -26.52 31.23
CA ARG A 523 -17.27 -27.67 31.07
C ARG A 523 -16.73 -27.86 29.65
N GLU A 524 -17.35 -27.23 28.64
CA GLU A 524 -16.86 -27.22 27.25
C GLU A 524 -15.93 -26.02 26.96
N LEU A 525 -15.80 -25.07 27.90
CA LEU A 525 -15.02 -23.85 27.70
C LEU A 525 -13.62 -24.01 28.31
N PRO A 526 -12.53 -23.64 27.59
CA PRO A 526 -12.52 -22.89 26.34
C PRO A 526 -12.79 -23.76 25.09
N LEU A 527 -13.77 -23.36 24.28
CA LEU A 527 -14.08 -23.99 23.00
C LEU A 527 -13.33 -23.24 21.89
N ARG A 528 -12.39 -23.93 21.22
CA ARG A 528 -11.49 -23.33 20.22
C ARG A 528 -11.85 -23.80 18.81
N LEU A 529 -12.44 -22.92 17.99
CA LEU A 529 -12.75 -23.20 16.58
C LEU A 529 -11.70 -22.55 15.67
N ALA A 530 -11.28 -23.25 14.61
CA ALA A 530 -10.33 -22.76 13.61
C ALA A 530 -10.87 -22.97 12.19
N ASP A 531 -10.67 -22.04 11.26
CA ASP A 531 -11.32 -22.09 9.94
C ASP A 531 -10.46 -21.39 8.88
N PHE A 532 -9.88 -22.17 7.97
CA PHE A 532 -9.19 -21.65 6.77
C PHE A 532 -10.18 -21.17 5.69
N GLY A 533 -11.34 -20.66 6.07
CA GLY A 533 -12.43 -20.25 5.18
C GLY A 533 -12.02 -19.17 4.19
N VAL A 534 -12.62 -19.21 2.99
CA VAL A 534 -12.31 -18.24 1.93
C VAL A 534 -13.05 -16.94 2.20
N LEU A 535 -12.28 -15.87 2.43
CA LEU A 535 -12.77 -14.55 2.76
C LEU A 535 -12.64 -13.60 1.57
N HIS A 536 -13.59 -12.68 1.46
CA HIS A 536 -13.67 -11.72 0.36
C HIS A 536 -13.93 -10.30 0.88
N ARG A 537 -13.10 -9.34 0.46
CA ARG A 537 -13.22 -7.91 0.79
C ARG A 537 -13.15 -7.09 -0.49
N ASN A 538 -14.06 -6.15 -0.69
CA ASN A 538 -14.17 -5.31 -1.89
C ASN A 538 -13.15 -4.16 -1.88
N GLU A 539 -11.87 -4.50 -1.69
CA GLU A 539 -10.74 -3.57 -1.69
C GLU A 539 -10.74 -2.70 -2.97
N LEU A 540 -10.50 -1.40 -2.84
CA LEU A 540 -10.43 -0.47 -3.98
C LEU A 540 -9.33 -0.92 -4.96
N SER A 541 -9.64 -0.96 -6.26
CA SER A 541 -8.75 -1.53 -7.29
C SER A 541 -7.34 -0.91 -7.31
N GLY A 542 -7.23 0.41 -7.12
CA GLY A 542 -5.95 1.12 -7.03
C GLY A 542 -5.12 0.85 -5.76
N THR A 543 -5.65 0.10 -4.79
CA THR A 543 -4.93 -0.31 -3.56
C THR A 543 -4.39 -1.74 -3.61
N LEU A 544 -4.79 -2.53 -4.62
CA LEU A 544 -4.36 -3.92 -4.78
C LEU A 544 -2.85 -3.98 -5.09
N THR A 545 -2.12 -4.84 -4.38
CA THR A 545 -0.65 -4.93 -4.51
C THR A 545 -0.16 -6.36 -4.31
N GLY A 546 -0.06 -7.11 -5.41
CA GLY A 546 0.41 -8.49 -5.40
C GLY A 546 -0.37 -9.33 -4.40
N LEU A 547 0.36 -10.03 -3.53
CA LEU A 547 -0.20 -10.87 -2.46
C LEU A 547 -0.41 -10.10 -1.13
N THR A 548 0.13 -8.89 -0.94
CA THR A 548 0.05 -8.19 0.36
C THR A 548 -1.29 -7.49 0.61
N ARG A 549 -2.01 -7.11 -0.46
CA ARG A 549 -3.40 -6.62 -0.41
C ARG A 549 -4.20 -7.18 -1.60
N VAL A 550 -5.16 -8.04 -1.28
CA VAL A 550 -5.93 -8.89 -2.20
C VAL A 550 -7.43 -8.84 -1.85
N ARG A 551 -8.29 -9.13 -2.82
CA ARG A 551 -9.75 -9.20 -2.67
C ARG A 551 -10.25 -10.54 -2.17
N ARG A 552 -9.58 -11.62 -2.55
CA ARG A 552 -9.80 -13.00 -2.04
C ARG A 552 -8.59 -13.41 -1.23
N PHE A 553 -8.81 -14.00 -0.06
CA PHE A 553 -7.76 -14.56 0.77
C PHE A 553 -8.28 -15.70 1.67
N GLN A 554 -7.39 -16.49 2.27
CA GLN A 554 -7.70 -17.32 3.44
C GLN A 554 -6.81 -16.90 4.61
N GLN A 555 -7.36 -16.93 5.81
CA GLN A 555 -6.62 -16.64 7.04
C GLN A 555 -6.47 -17.90 7.89
N ASP A 556 -5.46 -17.92 8.77
CA ASP A 556 -5.43 -18.87 9.89
C ASP A 556 -6.31 -18.38 11.05
N ASP A 557 -7.57 -18.11 10.71
CA ASP A 557 -8.58 -17.50 11.57
C ASP A 557 -9.09 -18.50 12.61
N ALA A 558 -9.15 -18.07 13.87
CA ALA A 558 -9.66 -18.89 14.95
C ALA A 558 -10.38 -18.06 16.02
N HIS A 559 -11.44 -18.65 16.56
CA HIS A 559 -12.32 -18.08 17.57
C HIS A 559 -12.33 -18.98 18.81
N ILE A 560 -11.86 -18.44 19.94
CA ILE A 560 -11.91 -19.12 21.23
C ILE A 560 -13.05 -18.53 22.04
N PHE A 561 -14.05 -19.35 22.35
CA PHE A 561 -15.14 -19.01 23.26
C PHE A 561 -14.73 -19.46 24.68
N CYS A 562 -14.57 -18.51 25.59
CA CYS A 562 -14.03 -18.75 26.93
C CYS A 562 -14.84 -17.99 28.01
N THR A 563 -14.57 -18.26 29.29
CA THR A 563 -15.12 -17.48 30.41
C THR A 563 -14.20 -16.29 30.75
N MET A 564 -14.71 -15.27 31.46
CA MET A 564 -13.90 -14.13 31.94
C MET A 564 -12.66 -14.56 32.76
N GLU A 565 -12.76 -15.68 33.48
CA GLU A 565 -11.67 -16.27 34.28
C GLU A 565 -10.55 -16.88 33.41
N GLN A 566 -10.85 -17.23 32.14
CA GLN A 566 -9.96 -17.96 31.25
C GLN A 566 -9.14 -17.05 30.32
N ILE A 567 -9.51 -15.77 30.19
CA ILE A 567 -8.94 -14.82 29.21
C ILE A 567 -7.40 -14.79 29.28
N GLU A 568 -6.82 -14.53 30.45
CA GLU A 568 -5.36 -14.41 30.62
C GLU A 568 -4.63 -15.73 30.25
N SER A 569 -5.22 -16.89 30.57
CA SER A 569 -4.65 -18.20 30.22
C SER A 569 -4.69 -18.50 28.71
N GLU A 570 -5.75 -18.08 28.01
CA GLU A 570 -5.85 -18.24 26.55
C GLU A 570 -5.02 -17.19 25.80
N MET A 571 -4.88 -15.97 26.34
CA MET A 571 -3.91 -14.98 25.85
C MET A 571 -2.49 -15.53 25.87
N LYS A 572 -2.06 -16.09 27.00
CA LYS A 572 -0.75 -16.71 27.14
C LYS A 572 -0.56 -17.87 26.14
N GLY A 573 -1.57 -18.73 25.99
CA GLY A 573 -1.57 -19.80 24.99
C GLY A 573 -1.46 -19.29 23.53
N CYS A 574 -2.08 -18.15 23.21
CA CYS A 574 -1.94 -17.51 21.89
C CYS A 574 -0.56 -16.87 21.68
N LEU A 575 0.03 -16.23 22.70
CA LEU A 575 1.36 -15.61 22.62
C LEU A 575 2.49 -16.66 22.57
N ASP A 576 2.37 -17.77 23.31
CA ASP A 576 3.28 -18.92 23.20
C ASP A 576 3.16 -19.61 21.83
N PHE A 577 1.96 -19.63 21.22
CA PHE A 577 1.80 -20.12 19.85
C PHE A 577 2.43 -19.18 18.81
N LEU A 578 2.22 -17.86 18.94
CA LEU A 578 2.86 -16.84 18.11
C LEU A 578 4.39 -17.01 18.08
N ARG A 579 5.03 -17.07 19.25
CA ARG A 579 6.48 -17.27 19.37
C ARG A 579 6.94 -18.54 18.66
N CYS A 580 6.29 -19.67 18.95
CA CYS A 580 6.58 -20.96 18.33
C CYS A 580 6.52 -20.95 16.79
N VAL A 581 5.61 -20.18 16.18
CA VAL A 581 5.52 -20.05 14.72
C VAL A 581 6.57 -19.08 14.16
N TYR A 582 6.81 -17.96 14.83
CA TYR A 582 7.73 -16.94 14.33
C TYR A 582 9.21 -17.33 14.50
N ASP A 583 9.55 -18.12 15.52
CA ASP A 583 10.88 -18.71 15.70
C ASP A 583 11.29 -19.63 14.52
N VAL A 584 10.33 -20.40 13.99
CA VAL A 584 10.53 -21.30 12.83
C VAL A 584 10.88 -20.51 11.56
N PHE A 585 10.28 -19.33 11.37
CA PHE A 585 10.65 -18.42 10.28
C PHE A 585 11.85 -17.53 10.61
N GLY A 586 12.20 -17.38 11.89
CA GLY A 586 13.23 -16.45 12.36
C GLY A 586 12.80 -14.98 12.35
N PHE A 587 11.50 -14.68 12.44
CA PHE A 587 11.01 -13.31 12.48
C PHE A 587 11.17 -12.68 13.86
N SER A 588 11.65 -11.43 13.89
CA SER A 588 11.47 -10.56 15.05
C SER A 588 10.16 -9.79 14.93
N PHE A 589 9.51 -9.53 16.06
CA PHE A 589 8.20 -8.89 16.13
C PHE A 589 8.14 -7.80 17.19
N GLN A 590 7.18 -6.89 17.05
CA GLN A 590 6.85 -5.87 18.05
C GLN A 590 5.38 -5.96 18.44
N LEU A 591 5.13 -6.06 19.74
CA LEU A 591 3.79 -6.11 20.32
C LEU A 591 3.26 -4.69 20.53
N HIS A 592 2.02 -4.43 20.11
CA HIS A 592 1.32 -3.17 20.35
C HIS A 592 -0.01 -3.43 21.05
N LEU A 593 -0.28 -2.75 22.16
CA LEU A 593 -1.58 -2.77 22.84
C LEU A 593 -2.46 -1.64 22.31
N SER A 594 -3.46 -1.99 21.52
CA SER A 594 -4.35 -1.05 20.85
C SER A 594 -5.67 -0.91 21.63
N THR A 595 -5.85 0.23 22.28
CA THR A 595 -6.92 0.51 23.27
C THR A 595 -8.14 1.21 22.68
N ARG A 596 -9.19 1.38 23.49
CA ARG A 596 -10.53 1.88 23.16
C ARG A 596 -10.55 3.08 22.19
N PRO A 597 -11.11 2.93 20.97
CA PRO A 597 -11.30 4.02 20.03
C PRO A 597 -12.38 4.99 20.50
N GLU A 598 -12.45 6.20 19.93
CA GLU A 598 -13.54 7.17 20.18
C GLU A 598 -14.94 6.58 19.91
N LYS A 599 -15.04 5.65 18.95
CA LYS A 599 -16.28 4.97 18.53
C LYS A 599 -16.24 3.50 18.93
N PHE A 600 -16.51 3.25 20.20
CA PHE A 600 -16.57 1.90 20.79
C PHE A 600 -18.01 1.48 21.12
N LEU A 601 -18.22 0.18 21.34
CA LEU A 601 -19.46 -0.40 21.86
C LEU A 601 -19.22 -1.10 23.20
N GLY A 602 -20.25 -1.12 24.06
CA GLY A 602 -20.22 -1.80 25.37
C GLY A 602 -19.80 -0.90 26.53
N ASP A 603 -19.84 -1.46 27.74
CA ASP A 603 -19.61 -0.71 28.98
C ASP A 603 -18.14 -0.38 29.22
N ILE A 604 -17.88 0.85 29.66
CA ILE A 604 -16.53 1.37 29.96
C ILE A 604 -15.79 0.46 30.95
N ALA A 605 -16.47 -0.06 31.98
CA ALA A 605 -15.87 -0.94 32.98
C ALA A 605 -15.39 -2.30 32.41
N VAL A 606 -16.08 -2.84 31.39
CA VAL A 606 -15.66 -4.09 30.72
C VAL A 606 -14.43 -3.83 29.87
N TRP A 607 -14.38 -2.68 29.18
CA TRP A 607 -13.20 -2.22 28.45
C TRP A 607 -11.98 -2.01 29.36
N ASP A 608 -12.15 -1.29 30.47
CA ASP A 608 -11.06 -1.00 31.42
C ASP A 608 -10.51 -2.30 32.04
N GLN A 609 -11.37 -3.30 32.29
CA GLN A 609 -10.95 -4.64 32.70
C GLN A 609 -10.20 -5.38 31.59
N ALA A 610 -10.72 -5.36 30.35
CA ALA A 610 -10.14 -6.07 29.21
C ALA A 610 -8.76 -5.53 28.83
N GLU A 611 -8.59 -4.21 28.79
CA GLU A 611 -7.30 -3.56 28.53
C GLU A 611 -6.26 -3.95 29.58
N LYS A 612 -6.66 -3.98 30.86
CA LYS A 612 -5.79 -4.41 31.96
C LYS A 612 -5.42 -5.89 31.89
N GLN A 613 -6.34 -6.79 31.48
CA GLN A 613 -6.03 -8.21 31.29
C GLN A 613 -5.05 -8.44 30.12
N LEU A 614 -5.15 -7.64 29.04
CA LEU A 614 -4.16 -7.67 27.95
C LEU A 614 -2.81 -7.10 28.39
N GLU A 615 -2.80 -5.99 29.15
CA GLU A 615 -1.58 -5.43 29.74
C GLU A 615 -0.87 -6.42 30.68
N ASN A 616 -1.61 -7.07 31.59
CA ASN A 616 -1.11 -8.16 32.43
C ASN A 616 -0.47 -9.27 31.57
N SER A 617 -1.18 -9.74 30.55
CA SER A 617 -0.74 -10.83 29.67
C SER A 617 0.54 -10.49 28.90
N LEU A 618 0.67 -9.25 28.44
CA LEU A 618 1.87 -8.73 27.78
C LEU A 618 3.06 -8.62 28.76
N ASN A 619 2.81 -8.12 29.97
CA ASN A 619 3.83 -7.97 31.00
C ASN A 619 4.34 -9.33 31.51
N GLU A 620 3.48 -10.35 31.63
CA GLU A 620 3.91 -11.72 32.00
C GLU A 620 4.66 -12.44 30.85
N PHE A 621 4.32 -12.13 29.60
CA PHE A 621 5.02 -12.68 28.42
C PHE A 621 6.47 -12.16 28.29
N GLY A 622 6.78 -11.01 28.89
CA GLY A 622 8.15 -10.52 29.10
C GLY A 622 8.83 -9.84 27.90
N GLU A 623 8.18 -9.81 26.73
CA GLU A 623 8.69 -9.11 25.55
C GLU A 623 8.30 -7.61 25.55
N PRO A 624 9.16 -6.70 25.04
CA PRO A 624 8.85 -5.28 24.96
C PRO A 624 7.64 -4.98 24.09
N TRP A 625 6.65 -4.27 24.64
CA TRP A 625 5.44 -3.82 23.96
C TRP A 625 5.30 -2.28 23.97
N LYS A 626 4.43 -1.75 23.12
CA LYS A 626 4.09 -0.32 23.05
C LYS A 626 2.59 -0.09 23.16
N LEU A 627 2.17 0.98 23.82
CA LEU A 627 0.77 1.42 23.76
C LEU A 627 0.47 2.07 22.40
N ASN A 628 -0.74 1.83 21.88
CA ASN A 628 -1.23 2.35 20.60
C ASN A 628 -2.63 2.95 20.81
N PRO A 629 -2.74 4.15 21.42
CA PRO A 629 -4.01 4.67 21.95
C PRO A 629 -5.07 4.85 20.87
N GLY A 630 -6.28 4.32 21.11
CA GLY A 630 -7.45 4.55 20.26
C GLY A 630 -7.51 3.74 18.96
N ASP A 631 -6.56 2.83 18.71
CA ASP A 631 -6.55 1.95 17.52
C ASP A 631 -7.28 0.61 17.76
N GLY A 632 -7.94 0.41 18.90
CA GLY A 632 -8.70 -0.80 19.22
C GLY A 632 -9.86 -1.09 18.23
N ALA A 633 -10.34 -2.34 18.18
CA ALA A 633 -11.52 -2.67 17.39
C ALA A 633 -12.78 -2.10 18.06
N PHE A 634 -13.85 -1.82 17.31
CA PHE A 634 -15.07 -1.21 17.89
C PHE A 634 -15.77 -2.09 18.95
N TYR A 635 -15.42 -3.38 19.03
CA TYR A 635 -15.96 -4.38 19.95
C TYR A 635 -15.03 -4.80 21.12
N GLY A 636 -13.78 -4.36 21.11
CA GLY A 636 -12.83 -4.63 22.20
C GLY A 636 -11.36 -4.33 21.85
N PRO A 637 -10.47 -4.36 22.85
CA PRO A 637 -9.05 -4.06 22.67
C PRO A 637 -8.31 -5.24 21.99
N LYS A 638 -7.15 -4.94 21.39
CA LYS A 638 -6.35 -5.92 20.65
C LYS A 638 -4.85 -5.79 20.89
N ILE A 639 -4.17 -6.93 20.83
CA ILE A 639 -2.72 -7.01 20.67
C ILE A 639 -2.44 -7.11 19.17
N ASP A 640 -1.73 -6.12 18.62
CA ASP A 640 -1.28 -6.11 17.24
C ASP A 640 0.20 -6.45 17.14
N ILE A 641 0.51 -7.44 16.31
CA ILE A 641 1.87 -7.95 16.18
C ILE A 641 2.42 -7.55 14.82
N LYS A 642 3.44 -6.70 14.86
CA LYS A 642 4.14 -6.19 13.68
C LYS A 642 5.44 -6.96 13.49
N ILE A 643 5.54 -7.79 12.46
CA ILE A 643 6.78 -8.49 12.10
C ILE A 643 7.69 -7.60 11.27
N LYS A 644 9.00 -7.70 11.49
CA LYS A 644 10.02 -6.98 10.70
C LYS A 644 10.56 -7.89 9.58
N ASP A 645 10.47 -7.43 8.34
CA ASP A 645 11.05 -8.16 7.20
C ASP A 645 12.57 -7.93 7.05
N ALA A 646 13.23 -8.71 6.19
CA ALA A 646 14.66 -8.59 5.90
C ALA A 646 15.08 -7.27 5.20
N ILE A 647 14.13 -6.40 4.85
CA ILE A 647 14.36 -5.02 4.39
C ILE A 647 13.81 -3.99 5.38
N GLY A 648 13.65 -4.41 6.65
CA GLY A 648 13.39 -3.54 7.78
C GLY A 648 11.98 -2.96 7.90
N ARG A 649 11.06 -3.29 6.99
CA ARG A 649 9.67 -2.82 7.05
C ARG A 649 8.89 -3.60 8.10
N TYR A 650 7.91 -2.95 8.73
CA TYR A 650 6.98 -3.60 9.65
C TYR A 650 5.67 -3.95 8.96
N HIS A 651 5.25 -5.22 9.07
CA HIS A 651 3.97 -5.71 8.56
C HIS A 651 3.11 -6.22 9.72
N GLN A 652 1.86 -5.75 9.80
CA GLN A 652 0.88 -6.32 10.72
C GLN A 652 0.34 -7.62 10.11
N CYS A 653 0.60 -8.74 10.80
CA CYS A 653 0.28 -10.10 10.35
C CYS A 653 -0.59 -10.81 11.38
N ALA A 654 -0.03 -11.12 12.55
CA ALA A 654 -0.81 -11.63 13.66
C ALA A 654 -1.56 -10.51 14.40
N THR A 655 -2.69 -10.89 14.96
CA THR A 655 -3.51 -10.05 15.84
C THR A 655 -4.27 -10.96 16.80
N ILE A 656 -4.47 -10.51 18.03
CA ILE A 656 -5.22 -11.21 19.08
C ILE A 656 -6.18 -10.18 19.66
N GLN A 657 -7.49 -10.38 19.50
CA GLN A 657 -8.52 -9.37 19.79
C GLN A 657 -9.59 -9.95 20.71
N LEU A 658 -10.02 -9.17 21.71
CA LEU A 658 -11.16 -9.53 22.57
C LEU A 658 -12.44 -8.95 21.98
N ASP A 659 -13.53 -9.73 22.01
CA ASP A 659 -14.86 -9.30 21.61
C ASP A 659 -15.90 -9.71 22.67
N PHE A 660 -16.55 -8.68 23.22
CA PHE A 660 -17.64 -8.77 24.19
C PHE A 660 -19.02 -8.47 23.56
N GLN A 661 -19.04 -8.00 22.31
CA GLN A 661 -20.21 -7.54 21.55
C GLN A 661 -20.88 -8.63 20.72
N LEU A 662 -20.12 -9.48 20.02
CA LEU A 662 -20.69 -10.62 19.29
C LEU A 662 -21.47 -11.58 20.21
N PRO A 663 -20.98 -11.94 21.42
CA PRO A 663 -21.76 -12.69 22.40
C PRO A 663 -23.10 -12.05 22.78
N LEU A 664 -23.15 -10.72 22.90
CA LEU A 664 -24.39 -9.98 23.18
C LEU A 664 -25.32 -9.99 21.96
N ARG A 665 -24.79 -9.65 20.77
CA ARG A 665 -25.52 -9.51 19.51
C ARG A 665 -26.14 -10.82 19.00
N PHE A 666 -25.46 -11.94 19.19
CA PHE A 666 -25.97 -13.27 18.88
C PHE A 666 -26.69 -13.94 20.07
N ASN A 667 -26.76 -13.26 21.22
CA ASN A 667 -27.23 -13.79 22.50
C ASN A 667 -26.65 -15.19 22.82
N LEU A 668 -25.33 -15.33 22.69
CA LEU A 668 -24.61 -16.55 23.02
C LEU A 668 -24.61 -16.75 24.54
N THR A 669 -25.04 -17.92 25.03
CA THR A 669 -24.97 -18.28 26.45
C THR A 669 -24.45 -19.69 26.67
N TYR A 670 -24.03 -19.97 27.91
CA TYR A 670 -23.65 -21.30 28.39
C TYR A 670 -24.16 -21.50 29.83
N THR A 671 -24.40 -22.75 30.24
CA THR A 671 -24.76 -23.07 31.61
C THR A 671 -23.55 -22.97 32.54
N GLY A 672 -23.63 -22.10 33.54
CA GLY A 672 -22.60 -21.81 34.55
C GLY A 672 -22.32 -22.93 35.56
N LYS A 673 -21.37 -22.69 36.48
CA LYS A 673 -20.98 -23.63 37.56
C LYS A 673 -22.10 -23.82 38.59
N ASP A 674 -22.89 -22.77 38.77
CA ASP A 674 -24.09 -22.60 39.60
C ASP A 674 -25.38 -23.13 38.95
N GLY A 675 -25.39 -23.25 37.62
CA GLY A 675 -26.55 -23.67 36.84
C GLY A 675 -27.29 -22.53 36.12
N ASP A 676 -26.83 -21.27 36.19
CA ASP A 676 -27.40 -20.18 35.40
C ASP A 676 -27.18 -20.42 33.90
N ASP A 677 -28.23 -20.31 33.09
CA ASP A 677 -28.18 -20.50 31.63
C ASP A 677 -27.95 -19.19 30.84
N ARG A 678 -27.75 -18.07 31.56
CA ARG A 678 -27.60 -16.71 31.01
C ARG A 678 -26.15 -16.22 30.95
N ALA A 679 -25.21 -16.96 31.54
CA ALA A 679 -23.79 -16.64 31.48
C ALA A 679 -23.31 -16.58 30.02
N ARG A 680 -22.60 -15.51 29.64
CA ARG A 680 -22.15 -15.27 28.25
C ARG A 680 -20.65 -15.55 28.09
N PRO A 681 -20.21 -16.18 27.00
CA PRO A 681 -18.79 -16.36 26.71
C PRO A 681 -18.17 -15.03 26.26
N VAL A 682 -16.85 -14.94 26.35
CA VAL A 682 -16.03 -13.94 25.63
C VAL A 682 -15.41 -14.62 24.41
N ILE A 683 -15.31 -13.90 23.29
CA ILE A 683 -14.62 -14.40 22.10
C ILE A 683 -13.22 -13.79 22.03
N ILE A 684 -12.23 -14.64 21.85
CA ILE A 684 -10.90 -14.25 21.39
C ILE A 684 -10.84 -14.54 19.89
N HIS A 685 -10.68 -13.49 19.09
CA HIS A 685 -10.35 -13.58 17.67
C HIS A 685 -8.84 -13.62 17.52
N ARG A 686 -8.29 -14.54 16.73
CA ARG A 686 -6.86 -14.50 16.41
C ARG A 686 -6.50 -15.02 15.03
N ALA A 687 -5.36 -14.54 14.54
CA ALA A 687 -4.60 -15.11 13.44
C ALA A 687 -3.10 -14.99 13.78
N ILE A 688 -2.29 -15.95 13.35
CA ILE A 688 -0.83 -16.00 13.61
C ILE A 688 -0.04 -15.73 12.33
N LEU A 689 -0.45 -16.29 11.19
CA LEU A 689 0.10 -15.91 9.87
C LEU A 689 -0.57 -14.63 9.32
N GLY A 690 -1.84 -14.40 9.65
CA GLY A 690 -2.66 -13.36 9.06
C GLY A 690 -3.45 -13.94 7.89
N SER A 691 -3.19 -13.51 6.65
CA SER A 691 -3.59 -14.26 5.46
C SER A 691 -2.43 -15.07 4.90
N VAL A 692 -2.71 -16.26 4.39
CA VAL A 692 -1.69 -17.15 3.78
C VAL A 692 -1.05 -16.45 2.58
N GLU A 693 -1.86 -15.73 1.80
CA GLU A 693 -1.38 -14.85 0.72
C GLU A 693 -0.32 -13.84 1.21
N ARG A 694 -0.64 -13.03 2.24
CA ARG A 694 0.30 -12.02 2.76
C ARG A 694 1.55 -12.65 3.35
N MET A 695 1.41 -13.78 4.04
CA MET A 695 2.55 -14.50 4.62
C MET A 695 3.49 -15.05 3.54
N ILE A 696 2.96 -15.63 2.44
CA ILE A 696 3.78 -16.01 1.28
C ILE A 696 4.52 -14.80 0.72
N ALA A 697 3.86 -13.65 0.60
CA ALA A 697 4.50 -12.42 0.13
C ALA A 697 5.73 -12.06 0.99
N ILE A 698 5.53 -11.94 2.31
CA ILE A 698 6.58 -11.50 3.24
C ILE A 698 7.71 -12.52 3.33
N LEU A 699 7.41 -13.82 3.35
CA LEU A 699 8.43 -14.88 3.30
C LEU A 699 9.24 -14.84 1.99
N THR A 700 8.61 -14.50 0.87
CA THR A 700 9.29 -14.32 -0.44
C THR A 700 10.32 -13.17 -0.37
N GLU A 701 9.92 -12.01 0.17
CA GLU A 701 10.82 -10.83 0.26
C GLU A 701 11.91 -11.03 1.33
N ASN A 702 11.56 -11.70 2.44
CA ASN A 702 12.46 -12.02 3.55
C ASN A 702 13.62 -12.93 3.10
N TYR A 703 13.28 -14.08 2.49
CA TYR A 703 14.27 -15.02 1.98
C TYR A 703 14.86 -14.63 0.62
N ALA A 704 14.41 -13.53 -0.01
CA ALA A 704 14.76 -13.16 -1.38
C ALA A 704 14.57 -14.33 -2.38
N GLY A 705 13.53 -15.14 -2.18
CA GLY A 705 13.26 -16.36 -2.96
C GLY A 705 14.17 -17.56 -2.65
N LYS A 706 15.16 -17.46 -1.75
CA LYS A 706 15.95 -18.61 -1.25
C LYS A 706 15.20 -19.36 -0.15
N TRP A 707 14.08 -20.00 -0.51
CA TRP A 707 13.24 -20.74 0.44
C TRP A 707 14.03 -21.78 1.27
N PRO A 708 13.75 -21.93 2.58
CA PRO A 708 14.33 -23.01 3.40
C PRO A 708 13.79 -24.36 2.93
N LEU A 709 14.55 -25.45 3.13
CA LEU A 709 14.26 -26.77 2.56
C LEU A 709 12.80 -27.20 2.75
N TRP A 710 12.27 -27.09 3.97
CA TRP A 710 10.94 -27.59 4.30
C TRP A 710 9.79 -26.89 3.56
N LEU A 711 9.99 -25.63 3.17
CA LEU A 711 8.98 -24.79 2.51
C LEU A 711 9.24 -24.61 1.00
N SER A 712 10.47 -24.88 0.55
CA SER A 712 10.88 -24.75 -0.84
C SER A 712 10.08 -25.66 -1.77
N PRO A 713 9.55 -25.16 -2.90
CA PRO A 713 8.95 -26.00 -3.93
C PRO A 713 9.96 -26.57 -4.93
N ARG A 714 11.27 -26.43 -4.64
CA ARG A 714 12.40 -26.90 -5.45
C ARG A 714 13.45 -27.48 -4.50
N GLN A 715 13.16 -28.65 -3.94
CA GLN A 715 13.97 -29.24 -2.86
C GLN A 715 15.18 -29.98 -3.42
N VAL A 716 14.97 -30.76 -4.48
CA VAL A 716 15.98 -31.64 -5.08
C VAL A 716 15.96 -31.49 -6.61
N MET A 717 17.13 -31.39 -7.22
CA MET A 717 17.31 -31.53 -8.67
C MET A 717 18.29 -32.67 -8.96
N VAL A 718 17.86 -33.70 -9.67
CA VAL A 718 18.71 -34.81 -10.10
C VAL A 718 19.30 -34.53 -11.48
N VAL A 719 20.62 -34.66 -11.63
CA VAL A 719 21.34 -34.29 -12.85
C VAL A 719 22.22 -35.46 -13.32
N PRO A 720 21.86 -36.19 -14.38
CA PRO A 720 22.72 -37.20 -14.97
C PRO A 720 23.93 -36.58 -15.66
N VAL A 721 25.09 -37.24 -15.54
CA VAL A 721 26.35 -36.84 -16.19
C VAL A 721 26.30 -37.03 -17.72
N ASN A 722 25.53 -38.01 -18.21
CA ASN A 722 25.39 -38.37 -19.61
C ASN A 722 23.98 -38.99 -19.87
N PRO A 723 23.59 -39.27 -21.14
CA PRO A 723 22.28 -39.86 -21.44
C PRO A 723 22.08 -41.32 -20.97
N SER A 724 23.13 -42.13 -20.78
CA SER A 724 23.00 -43.52 -20.29
C SER A 724 22.54 -43.62 -18.82
N LEU A 725 22.44 -42.49 -18.14
CA LEU A 725 22.06 -42.34 -16.74
C LEU A 725 20.70 -41.67 -16.53
N GLU A 726 19.98 -41.28 -17.60
CA GLU A 726 18.67 -40.63 -17.51
C GLU A 726 17.61 -41.52 -16.82
N GLU A 727 17.66 -42.83 -17.05
CA GLU A 727 16.84 -43.83 -16.35
C GLU A 727 17.14 -43.85 -14.84
N TYR A 728 18.42 -43.86 -14.45
CA TYR A 728 18.82 -43.85 -13.03
C TYR A 728 18.48 -42.53 -12.35
N ALA A 729 18.68 -41.40 -13.03
CA ALA A 729 18.25 -40.08 -12.54
C ALA A 729 16.73 -40.01 -12.32
N SER A 730 15.95 -40.65 -13.19
CA SER A 730 14.49 -40.74 -13.06
C SER A 730 14.06 -41.60 -11.86
N GLU A 731 14.70 -42.76 -11.65
CA GLU A 731 14.38 -43.64 -10.51
C GLU A 731 14.83 -43.03 -9.17
N VAL A 732 15.96 -42.31 -9.13
CA VAL A 732 16.37 -41.53 -7.95
C VAL A 732 15.37 -40.40 -7.69
N CYS A 733 14.97 -39.64 -8.72
CA CYS A 733 13.97 -38.57 -8.59
C CYS A 733 12.64 -39.11 -8.05
N LYS A 734 12.18 -40.26 -8.55
CA LYS A 734 10.99 -40.96 -8.08
C LYS A 734 11.07 -41.33 -6.59
N GLN A 735 12.19 -41.88 -6.12
CA GLN A 735 12.39 -42.18 -4.69
C GLN A 735 12.25 -40.93 -3.81
N PHE A 736 12.73 -39.76 -4.25
CA PHE A 736 12.53 -38.50 -3.52
C PHE A 736 11.06 -38.03 -3.56
N VAL A 737 10.36 -38.18 -4.68
CA VAL A 737 8.92 -37.84 -4.78
C VAL A 737 8.06 -38.77 -3.90
N GLU A 738 8.34 -40.07 -3.87
CA GLU A 738 7.66 -41.06 -3.02
C GLU A 738 7.93 -40.81 -1.52
N ALA A 739 9.11 -40.28 -1.16
CA ALA A 739 9.42 -39.75 0.17
C ALA A 739 8.82 -38.35 0.45
N GLY A 740 8.00 -37.82 -0.46
CA GLY A 740 7.28 -36.55 -0.29
C GLY A 740 8.11 -35.29 -0.52
N PHE A 741 9.20 -35.35 -1.28
CA PHE A 741 9.98 -34.17 -1.69
C PHE A 741 9.57 -33.63 -3.06
N MET A 742 9.69 -32.32 -3.22
CA MET A 742 9.66 -31.66 -4.52
C MET A 742 10.99 -31.87 -5.25
N ALA A 743 11.07 -32.99 -5.97
CA ALA A 743 12.21 -33.38 -6.78
C ALA A 743 11.89 -33.28 -8.28
N ASP A 744 12.84 -32.75 -9.04
CA ASP A 744 12.84 -32.71 -10.51
C ASP A 744 14.12 -33.41 -11.06
N ALA A 745 14.11 -33.80 -12.34
CA ALA A 745 15.29 -34.34 -13.03
C ALA A 745 15.59 -33.58 -14.34
N ASP A 746 16.82 -33.10 -14.51
CA ASP A 746 17.27 -32.42 -15.73
C ASP A 746 17.75 -33.45 -16.77
N LEU A 747 16.83 -33.92 -17.60
CA LEU A 747 17.10 -34.87 -18.68
C LEU A 747 17.41 -34.19 -20.04
N ASP A 748 17.75 -32.89 -20.06
CA ASP A 748 18.05 -32.19 -21.32
C ASP A 748 19.44 -32.59 -21.86
N SER A 749 19.50 -33.60 -22.73
CA SER A 749 20.73 -34.08 -23.35
C SER A 749 21.44 -33.04 -24.26
N SER A 750 20.82 -31.88 -24.56
CA SER A 750 21.47 -30.76 -25.25
C SER A 750 22.30 -29.86 -24.31
N CYS A 751 22.15 -29.98 -22.99
CA CYS A 751 22.85 -29.18 -22.00
C CYS A 751 24.04 -29.90 -21.35
N LEU A 752 25.23 -29.28 -21.41
CA LEU A 752 26.41 -29.72 -20.65
C LEU A 752 26.13 -29.75 -19.14
N LEU A 753 26.67 -30.73 -18.42
CA LEU A 753 26.52 -30.93 -16.97
C LEU A 753 26.69 -29.64 -16.14
N ASN A 754 27.75 -28.86 -16.38
CA ASN A 754 28.00 -27.61 -15.65
C ASN A 754 26.94 -26.52 -15.95
N LYS A 755 26.28 -26.56 -17.11
CA LYS A 755 25.14 -25.68 -17.45
C LYS A 755 23.87 -26.15 -16.71
N LYS A 756 23.60 -27.45 -16.65
CA LYS A 756 22.48 -28.03 -15.87
C LYS A 756 22.57 -27.67 -14.40
N ILE A 757 23.73 -27.90 -13.78
CA ILE A 757 24.00 -27.53 -12.38
C ILE A 757 23.78 -26.02 -12.18
N ARG A 758 24.36 -25.17 -13.04
CA ARG A 758 24.16 -23.71 -12.96
C ARG A 758 22.70 -23.29 -13.13
N ASN A 759 21.93 -23.93 -14.00
CA ASN A 759 20.50 -23.67 -14.17
C ASN A 759 19.73 -24.00 -12.87
N ALA A 760 20.03 -25.14 -12.24
CA ALA A 760 19.43 -25.54 -10.98
C ALA A 760 19.79 -24.60 -9.81
N GLN A 761 21.04 -24.14 -9.75
CA GLN A 761 21.47 -23.11 -8.79
C GLN A 761 20.72 -21.78 -9.00
N LEU A 762 20.59 -21.32 -10.25
CA LEU A 762 19.85 -20.09 -10.57
C LEU A 762 18.36 -20.22 -10.23
N ALA A 763 17.77 -21.39 -10.46
CA ALA A 763 16.41 -21.73 -10.05
C ALA A 763 16.25 -21.97 -8.52
N GLN A 764 17.31 -21.83 -7.72
CA GLN A 764 17.34 -21.92 -6.26
C GLN A 764 17.00 -23.29 -5.66
N TYR A 765 17.24 -24.40 -6.37
CA TYR A 765 17.09 -25.76 -5.81
C TYR A 765 17.98 -25.95 -4.58
N ASN A 766 17.43 -26.34 -3.43
CA ASN A 766 18.21 -26.48 -2.19
C ASN A 766 19.39 -27.43 -2.37
N PHE A 767 19.12 -28.62 -2.91
CA PHE A 767 20.10 -29.66 -3.20
C PHE A 767 20.09 -30.08 -4.67
N ILE A 768 21.27 -30.33 -5.20
CA ILE A 768 21.53 -30.78 -6.57
C ILE A 768 22.30 -32.10 -6.47
N LEU A 769 21.72 -33.17 -7.01
CA LEU A 769 22.21 -34.53 -6.92
C LEU A 769 22.74 -34.96 -8.28
N VAL A 770 24.06 -34.98 -8.45
CA VAL A 770 24.68 -35.41 -9.71
C VAL A 770 24.85 -36.93 -9.69
N VAL A 771 24.45 -37.62 -10.76
CA VAL A 771 24.60 -39.08 -10.90
C VAL A 771 25.47 -39.45 -12.08
N GLY A 772 26.56 -40.19 -11.81
CA GLY A 772 27.46 -40.82 -12.77
C GLY A 772 27.29 -42.35 -12.81
N GLU A 773 28.11 -43.02 -13.63
CA GLU A 773 28.13 -44.50 -13.69
C GLU A 773 28.61 -45.11 -12.36
N LYS A 774 29.48 -44.41 -11.61
CA LYS A 774 29.94 -44.85 -10.28
C LYS A 774 28.79 -44.82 -9.28
N GLU A 775 28.08 -43.70 -9.22
CA GLU A 775 26.90 -43.48 -8.39
C GLU A 775 25.80 -44.52 -8.70
N LYS A 776 25.60 -44.86 -9.98
CA LYS A 776 24.67 -45.94 -10.41
C LYS A 776 25.09 -47.32 -9.88
N MET A 777 26.40 -47.61 -9.78
CA MET A 777 26.90 -48.86 -9.19
C MET A 777 26.78 -48.92 -7.66
N THR A 778 26.84 -47.78 -6.97
CA THR A 778 26.77 -47.69 -5.49
C THR A 778 25.36 -47.41 -4.94
N ASN A 779 24.38 -47.21 -5.82
CA ASN A 779 23.08 -46.60 -5.51
C ASN A 779 23.23 -45.28 -4.71
N GLY A 780 24.13 -44.42 -5.19
CA GLY A 780 24.50 -43.16 -4.58
C GLY A 780 24.22 -41.93 -5.44
N VAL A 781 24.59 -40.77 -4.90
CA VAL A 781 24.48 -39.45 -5.52
C VAL A 781 25.67 -38.58 -5.09
N ASN A 782 26.18 -37.74 -5.99
CA ASN A 782 27.12 -36.68 -5.64
C ASN A 782 26.34 -35.42 -5.20
N VAL A 783 26.32 -35.14 -3.89
CA VAL A 783 25.47 -34.11 -3.28
C VAL A 783 26.12 -32.73 -3.34
N ARG A 784 25.35 -31.73 -3.79
CA ARG A 784 25.74 -30.31 -3.83
C ARG A 784 24.60 -29.41 -3.36
N THR A 785 24.92 -28.23 -2.87
CA THR A 785 23.92 -27.20 -2.49
C THR A 785 23.77 -26.13 -3.58
N ARG A 786 22.71 -25.31 -3.53
CA ARG A 786 22.55 -24.12 -4.42
C ARG A 786 23.76 -23.20 -4.44
N ASP A 787 24.48 -23.06 -3.33
CA ASP A 787 25.67 -22.22 -3.20
C ASP A 787 26.99 -22.97 -3.54
N ASN A 788 26.87 -24.11 -4.25
CA ASN A 788 27.97 -24.94 -4.79
C ASN A 788 28.89 -25.58 -3.76
N LYS A 789 28.46 -25.70 -2.49
CA LYS A 789 29.14 -26.55 -1.50
C LYS A 789 28.95 -28.01 -1.93
N VAL A 790 30.05 -28.75 -2.10
CA VAL A 790 30.04 -30.17 -2.50
C VAL A 790 30.27 -31.03 -1.25
N HIS A 791 29.35 -31.96 -0.97
CA HIS A 791 29.41 -32.81 0.22
C HIS A 791 29.93 -34.23 -0.09
N GLY A 792 30.18 -34.53 -1.36
CA GLY A 792 30.75 -35.81 -1.81
C GLY A 792 29.70 -36.80 -2.32
N GLU A 793 30.10 -38.05 -2.45
CA GLU A 793 29.23 -39.18 -2.81
C GLU A 793 28.62 -39.78 -1.52
N LEU A 794 27.30 -39.91 -1.48
CA LEU A 794 26.54 -40.54 -0.39
C LEU A 794 25.49 -41.48 -0.99
N THR A 795 25.04 -42.48 -0.24
CA THR A 795 23.98 -43.40 -0.71
C THR A 795 22.62 -42.69 -0.76
N VAL A 796 21.75 -43.05 -1.71
CA VAL A 796 20.41 -42.44 -1.85
C VAL A 796 19.59 -42.55 -0.55
N PRO A 797 19.55 -43.69 0.17
CA PRO A 797 18.85 -43.80 1.45
C PRO A 797 19.41 -42.89 2.56
N GLU A 798 20.72 -42.65 2.59
CA GLU A 798 21.34 -41.75 3.57
C GLU A 798 20.95 -40.29 3.30
N VAL A 799 20.97 -39.86 2.04
CA VAL A 799 20.56 -38.50 1.66
C VAL A 799 19.07 -38.29 1.93
N LEU A 800 18.22 -39.27 1.62
CA LEU A 800 16.81 -39.27 1.98
C LEU A 800 16.60 -39.11 3.49
N ALA A 801 17.33 -39.86 4.32
CA ALA A 801 17.23 -39.77 5.77
C ALA A 801 17.68 -38.38 6.30
N ARG A 802 18.83 -37.86 5.83
CA ARG A 802 19.34 -36.52 6.21
C ARG A 802 18.35 -35.42 5.83
N LEU A 803 17.87 -35.40 4.58
CA LEU A 803 16.91 -34.39 4.13
C LEU A 803 15.55 -34.50 4.83
N SER A 804 15.13 -35.71 5.20
CA SER A 804 13.89 -35.92 5.97
C SER A 804 13.99 -35.32 7.36
N LEU A 805 15.11 -35.54 8.06
CA LEU A 805 15.36 -34.92 9.37
C LEU A 805 15.39 -33.39 9.28
N LEU A 806 16.12 -32.83 8.30
CA LEU A 806 16.20 -31.37 8.08
C LEU A 806 14.85 -30.73 7.70
N LYS A 807 13.99 -31.47 7.00
CA LYS A 807 12.61 -31.06 6.66
C LYS A 807 11.70 -31.11 7.89
N GLN A 808 11.73 -32.21 8.66
CA GLN A 808 10.93 -32.40 9.88
C GLN A 808 11.31 -31.41 10.98
N SER A 809 12.60 -31.11 11.16
CA SER A 809 13.08 -30.09 12.09
C SER A 809 12.87 -28.64 11.60
N ARG A 810 12.21 -28.47 10.44
CA ARG A 810 11.95 -27.17 9.77
C ARG A 810 13.21 -26.29 9.65
N CYS A 811 14.36 -26.92 9.38
CA CYS A 811 15.66 -26.27 9.42
C CYS A 811 15.74 -25.07 8.45
N ARG A 812 16.11 -23.90 8.98
CA ARG A 812 16.19 -22.64 8.20
C ARG A 812 17.38 -22.63 7.21
N ASN A 813 18.50 -23.24 7.59
CA ASN A 813 19.76 -23.27 6.85
C ASN A 813 20.23 -24.71 6.56
N ALA A 814 19.33 -25.55 6.03
CA ALA A 814 19.57 -26.98 5.79
C ALA A 814 20.85 -27.27 4.97
N GLU A 815 21.19 -26.42 4.01
CA GLU A 815 22.38 -26.52 3.16
C GLU A 815 23.71 -26.28 3.91
N GLU A 816 23.67 -25.53 5.00
CA GLU A 816 24.84 -25.31 5.86
C GLU A 816 25.09 -26.52 6.77
N VAL A 817 24.00 -27.12 7.26
CA VAL A 817 23.96 -28.18 8.29
C VAL A 817 24.15 -29.61 7.74
N PHE A 818 23.89 -29.84 6.44
CA PHE A 818 23.96 -31.17 5.79
C PHE A 818 25.36 -31.83 5.78
#